data_AF-A0A945MHW9-F1
#
_entry.id   AF-A0A945MHW9-F1
#
_cell.length_a   1.000
_cell.length_b   1.000
_cell.length_c   1.000
_cell.angle_alpha   90.00
_cell.angle_beta   90.00
_cell.angle_gamma   90.00
#
_symmetry.space_group_name_H-M   'P 1'
#
loop_
_entity.id
_entity.type
_entity.pdbx_description
1 polymer ?
#
loop_
_entity_poly.entity_id
_entity_poly.type
_entity_poly.pdbx_seq_one_letter_code
_entity_poly.pdbx_strand_id
1 'polypeptide(L)'
;QERWYELCNEYGLYVIDEANIEAHGMRFHDNSFEQITNDTLWTAQWLDRGNRMFERDKNQPSIIMWSMGNEAGDGQNFKKLYQMLKDKDSSRPVVYEPAKLELHTDVVFPMYDTIEEISEYAESKYDRPLILCEYAHAMGNSVGNLIDYWETFERYKSLQGGFIWDWVDQVIAKKDSNGVEYWAYGGDFGKEFTENDSNFCANGLIAADRSLNPHIKEVKKVYQPIRFKSDNLKRGRVKVTNDFDFINLSDYTFSWFIKGDSKIVASGRLGTLDLEAGETRTLTFNLSSIRPKLGVRYFLTVQAKTKYKKPLIPKDYLVAWDQFELPIYKESKAQDPSNLTSINLFKNELNTEVYGKGFKVIFNHEMGQLSEYEINGLSIIKKPIKTNFWRAPNDNDLGNGMPARTKIWKEASERFSTLSVESELKNNTAQITIISEDPLSSSTLRSKYFVYGNGVIRINQIIEVKDSTVSEIPRFGLKLSMSGEFDQVSWFGRGPHESYWDRKTSAAIGHYSGSVWEQSFPYVRPQETGNKTDIYWMAVSNGSNGLMAKGLPTFDGSVHQYPYEDLDYVPGSQRHGNLDIKSKDHLDWLIDYKQMGVGGDNSWGARTHNKYTLFPGKYEFSIMLIPFDNKNNLSQLSKLKFE
;
A
#
# COMPACT_ATOMS: atom_id res chain seq x y z
N GLN A 1 29.62 16.58 -11.04
CA GLN A 1 29.35 15.21 -10.56
C GLN A 1 30.18 14.89 -9.31
N GLU A 2 31.47 15.25 -9.24
CA GLU A 2 32.35 15.02 -8.08
C GLU A 2 31.73 15.32 -6.70
N ARG A 3 30.98 16.42 -6.57
CA ARG A 3 30.31 16.79 -5.31
C ARG A 3 29.35 15.72 -4.78
N TRP A 4 28.72 14.92 -5.64
CA TRP A 4 27.85 13.82 -5.19
C TRP A 4 28.65 12.78 -4.42
N TYR A 5 29.75 12.30 -4.98
CA TYR A 5 30.61 11.29 -4.32
C TYR A 5 31.26 11.84 -3.05
N GLU A 6 31.65 13.12 -3.03
CA GLU A 6 32.13 13.78 -1.79
C GLU A 6 31.09 13.71 -0.67
N LEU A 7 29.81 13.98 -0.99
CA LEU A 7 28.73 13.90 -0.02
C LEU A 7 28.47 12.45 0.42
N CYS A 8 28.54 11.48 -0.50
CA CYS A 8 28.43 10.05 -0.16
C CYS A 8 29.57 9.59 0.76
N ASN A 9 30.80 10.07 0.55
CA ASN A 9 31.93 9.80 1.43
C ASN A 9 31.72 10.43 2.82
N GLU A 10 31.25 11.68 2.86
CA GLU A 10 31.04 12.43 4.11
C GLU A 10 29.92 11.82 4.95
N TYR A 11 28.82 11.41 4.31
CA TYR A 11 27.61 10.95 5.00
C TYR A 11 27.49 9.43 5.11
N GLY A 12 28.31 8.66 4.40
CA GLY A 12 28.31 7.20 4.43
C GLY A 12 27.17 6.58 3.65
N LEU A 13 27.26 6.64 2.31
CA LEU A 13 26.40 5.89 1.39
C LEU A 13 27.26 5.05 0.46
N TYR A 14 26.94 3.76 0.32
CA TYR A 14 27.56 2.91 -0.69
C TYR A 14 27.06 3.30 -2.08
N VAL A 15 27.97 3.39 -3.03
CA VAL A 15 27.72 3.83 -4.40
C VAL A 15 28.18 2.75 -5.38
N ILE A 16 27.33 2.45 -6.36
CA ILE A 16 27.72 1.80 -7.60
C ILE A 16 27.83 2.92 -8.62
N ASP A 17 29.02 3.13 -9.17
CA ASP A 17 29.25 4.19 -10.15
C ASP A 17 29.22 3.59 -11.55
N GLU A 18 28.42 4.19 -12.44
CA GLU A 18 28.05 3.59 -13.72
C GLU A 18 28.56 4.40 -14.91
N ALA A 19 29.16 3.70 -15.86
CA ALA A 19 29.61 4.32 -17.09
C ALA A 19 28.38 4.78 -17.90
N ASN A 20 28.45 5.98 -18.48
CA ASN A 20 27.40 6.52 -19.33
C ASN A 20 27.33 5.77 -20.67
N ILE A 21 26.80 4.55 -20.67
CA ILE A 21 26.64 3.67 -21.83
C ILE A 21 25.26 3.05 -21.72
N GLU A 22 24.32 3.55 -22.52
CA GLU A 22 23.00 2.95 -22.71
C GLU A 22 22.62 3.05 -24.19
N ALA A 23 22.06 1.97 -24.73
CA ALA A 23 21.70 1.88 -26.14
C ALA A 23 20.42 1.07 -26.36
N HIS A 24 19.45 1.19 -25.44
CA HIS A 24 18.25 0.34 -25.40
C HIS A 24 17.48 0.27 -26.72
N GLY A 25 17.39 1.40 -27.44
CA GLY A 25 16.73 1.48 -28.75
C GLY A 25 17.32 0.53 -29.80
N MET A 26 18.59 0.11 -29.66
CA MET A 26 19.23 -0.84 -30.57
C MET A 26 18.59 -2.23 -30.51
N ARG A 27 17.80 -2.56 -29.49
CA ARG A 27 17.01 -3.81 -29.46
C ARG A 27 16.08 -3.96 -30.67
N PHE A 28 15.69 -2.84 -31.27
CA PHE A 28 14.80 -2.77 -32.45
C PHE A 28 15.54 -2.64 -33.78
N HIS A 29 16.87 -2.57 -33.77
CA HIS A 29 17.68 -2.58 -34.99
C HIS A 29 17.73 -4.00 -35.60
N ASP A 30 17.93 -4.12 -36.92
CA ASP A 30 17.94 -5.42 -37.62
C ASP A 30 18.95 -6.42 -37.04
N ASN A 31 20.14 -5.93 -36.68
CA ASN A 31 21.20 -6.71 -36.01
C ASN A 31 21.15 -6.59 -34.48
N SER A 32 20.04 -6.09 -33.92
CA SER A 32 19.86 -5.81 -32.49
C SER A 32 21.08 -5.07 -31.89
N PHE A 33 21.42 -5.36 -30.63
CA PHE A 33 22.59 -4.84 -29.95
C PHE A 33 23.93 -5.24 -30.60
N GLU A 34 24.00 -6.39 -31.29
CA GLU A 34 25.25 -6.89 -31.88
C GLU A 34 25.88 -5.91 -32.86
N GLN A 35 25.04 -5.07 -33.50
CA GLN A 35 25.46 -3.98 -34.37
C GLN A 35 26.52 -3.06 -33.74
N ILE A 36 26.47 -2.88 -32.42
CA ILE A 36 27.34 -1.95 -31.68
C ILE A 36 28.17 -2.67 -30.60
N THR A 37 27.71 -3.78 -30.03
CA THR A 37 28.44 -4.47 -28.95
C THR A 37 29.58 -5.33 -29.46
N ASN A 38 29.50 -5.81 -30.70
CA ASN A 38 30.53 -6.65 -31.34
C ASN A 38 31.31 -5.95 -32.46
N ASP A 39 30.87 -4.77 -32.89
CA ASP A 39 31.59 -3.99 -33.89
C ASP A 39 32.79 -3.25 -33.28
N THR A 40 33.97 -3.53 -33.83
CA THR A 40 35.24 -2.93 -33.41
C THR A 40 35.33 -1.42 -33.64
N LEU A 41 34.51 -0.86 -34.54
CA LEU A 41 34.43 0.59 -34.77
C LEU A 41 33.91 1.35 -33.53
N TRP A 42 33.20 0.65 -32.63
CA TRP A 42 32.65 1.20 -31.39
C TRP A 42 33.52 0.89 -30.15
N THR A 43 34.54 0.03 -30.28
CA THR A 43 35.38 -0.37 -29.12
C THR A 43 35.97 0.85 -28.41
N ALA A 44 36.50 1.84 -29.14
CA ALA A 44 37.16 2.99 -28.54
C ALA A 44 36.20 3.84 -27.69
N GLN A 45 34.93 3.92 -28.08
CA GLN A 45 33.90 4.73 -27.42
C GLN A 45 33.45 4.08 -26.11
N TRP A 46 33.36 2.75 -26.04
CA TRP A 46 33.09 2.01 -24.80
C TRP A 46 34.23 2.19 -23.80
N LEU A 47 35.47 1.98 -24.26
CA LEU A 47 36.66 2.13 -23.42
C LEU A 47 36.85 3.57 -22.95
N ASP A 48 36.60 4.58 -23.80
CA ASP A 48 36.68 6.00 -23.40
C ASP A 48 35.72 6.32 -22.25
N ARG A 49 34.45 5.94 -22.39
CA ARG A 49 33.40 6.23 -21.39
C ARG A 49 33.71 5.55 -20.04
N GLY A 50 34.07 4.28 -20.08
CA GLY A 50 34.47 3.54 -18.87
C GLY A 50 35.75 4.06 -18.23
N ASN A 51 36.79 4.34 -19.04
CA ASN A 51 38.06 4.86 -18.53
C ASN A 51 37.89 6.27 -17.93
N ARG A 52 37.06 7.14 -18.53
CA ARG A 52 36.83 8.50 -18.00
C ARG A 52 36.06 8.50 -16.69
N MET A 53 35.10 7.59 -16.49
CA MET A 53 34.47 7.36 -15.19
C MET A 53 35.53 6.92 -14.18
N PHE A 54 36.24 5.83 -14.48
CA PHE A 54 37.23 5.26 -13.57
C PHE A 54 38.32 6.27 -13.17
N GLU A 55 38.94 6.93 -14.14
CA GLU A 55 40.06 7.84 -13.86
C GLU A 55 39.64 9.04 -13.01
N ARG A 56 38.40 9.51 -13.16
CA ARG A 56 37.83 10.59 -12.35
C ARG A 56 37.55 10.14 -10.91
N ASP A 57 36.98 8.95 -10.72
CA ASP A 57 36.33 8.58 -9.45
C ASP A 57 37.02 7.47 -8.64
N LYS A 58 38.10 6.86 -9.14
CA LYS A 58 38.81 5.72 -8.49
C LYS A 58 39.20 5.90 -7.02
N ASN A 59 39.35 7.15 -6.57
CA ASN A 59 39.76 7.48 -5.20
C ASN A 59 38.59 7.68 -4.22
N GLN A 60 37.33 7.56 -4.66
CA GLN A 60 36.16 7.73 -3.80
C GLN A 60 35.91 6.46 -2.97
N PRO A 61 36.01 6.50 -1.62
CA PRO A 61 35.76 5.32 -0.79
C PRO A 61 34.28 4.90 -0.74
N SER A 62 33.34 5.78 -1.04
CA SER A 62 31.92 5.45 -1.13
C SER A 62 31.61 4.51 -2.29
N ILE A 63 32.40 4.58 -3.38
CA ILE A 63 32.22 3.70 -4.53
C ILE A 63 32.70 2.32 -4.15
N ILE A 64 31.81 1.34 -4.22
CA ILE A 64 32.10 -0.05 -3.86
C ILE A 64 32.11 -0.98 -5.08
N MET A 65 31.50 -0.58 -6.21
CA MET A 65 31.47 -1.35 -7.45
C MET A 65 31.49 -0.42 -8.66
N TRP A 66 31.98 -0.92 -9.79
CA TRP A 66 31.92 -0.26 -11.09
C TRP A 66 30.85 -0.93 -11.97
N SER A 67 29.85 -0.19 -12.42
CA SER A 67 28.91 -0.67 -13.45
C SER A 67 29.39 -0.26 -14.84
N MET A 68 29.36 -1.21 -15.78
CA MET A 68 29.82 -0.96 -17.16
C MET A 68 28.81 -0.18 -18.02
N GLY A 69 27.58 0.02 -17.54
CA GLY A 69 26.50 0.69 -18.27
C GLY A 69 25.16 -0.01 -18.03
N ASN A 70 24.14 0.41 -18.77
CA ASN A 70 22.77 -0.08 -18.64
C ASN A 70 22.17 -0.44 -20.01
N GLU A 71 21.32 -1.47 -20.08
CA GLU A 71 20.49 -1.88 -21.23
C GLU A 71 21.10 -1.66 -22.65
N ALA A 72 22.38 -1.98 -22.82
CA ALA A 72 23.12 -1.80 -24.08
C ALA A 72 23.50 -3.13 -24.75
N GLY A 73 22.87 -4.23 -24.32
CA GLY A 73 23.16 -5.60 -24.77
C GLY A 73 24.52 -6.12 -24.29
N ASP A 74 24.91 -7.32 -24.71
CA ASP A 74 26.22 -7.89 -24.35
C ASP A 74 27.09 -8.14 -25.59
N GLY A 75 28.41 -8.13 -25.43
CA GLY A 75 29.34 -8.39 -26.54
C GLY A 75 30.81 -8.13 -26.24
N GLN A 76 31.64 -8.24 -27.29
CA GLN A 76 33.11 -8.11 -27.20
C GLN A 76 33.57 -6.77 -26.64
N ASN A 77 32.84 -5.69 -26.90
CA ASN A 77 33.17 -4.36 -26.37
C ASN A 77 33.02 -4.32 -24.85
N PHE A 78 32.02 -4.99 -24.26
CA PHE A 78 31.87 -5.11 -22.81
C PHE A 78 32.91 -6.04 -22.18
N LYS A 79 33.28 -7.14 -22.85
CA LYS A 79 34.38 -8.01 -22.36
C LYS A 79 35.71 -7.27 -22.28
N LYS A 80 36.03 -6.44 -23.28
CA LYS A 80 37.22 -5.57 -23.27
C LYS A 80 37.14 -4.51 -22.18
N LEU A 81 35.97 -3.89 -21.99
CA LEU A 81 35.75 -2.90 -20.94
C LEU A 81 35.91 -3.51 -19.54
N TYR A 82 35.32 -4.68 -19.30
CA TYR A 82 35.49 -5.45 -18.07
C TYR A 82 36.97 -5.69 -17.79
N GLN A 83 37.70 -6.27 -18.74
CA GLN A 83 39.13 -6.55 -18.57
C GLN A 83 39.92 -5.28 -18.25
N MET A 84 39.67 -4.17 -18.96
CA MET A 84 40.34 -2.90 -18.70
C MET A 84 40.08 -2.40 -17.26
N LEU A 85 38.85 -2.50 -16.77
CA LEU A 85 38.50 -2.10 -15.40
C LEU A 85 39.17 -3.02 -14.37
N LYS A 86 39.16 -4.34 -14.59
CA LYS A 86 39.84 -5.32 -13.71
C LYS A 86 41.37 -5.13 -13.68
N ASP A 87 41.98 -4.79 -14.80
CA ASP A 87 43.42 -4.52 -14.89
C ASP A 87 43.81 -3.24 -14.14
N LYS A 88 42.90 -2.26 -14.08
CA LYS A 88 43.11 -0.96 -13.42
C LYS A 88 42.77 -0.97 -11.94
N ASP A 89 41.78 -1.76 -11.50
CA ASP A 89 41.30 -1.80 -10.12
C ASP A 89 40.95 -3.23 -9.68
N SER A 90 41.76 -3.76 -8.77
CA SER A 90 41.50 -5.05 -8.12
C SER A 90 40.77 -4.90 -6.78
N SER A 91 40.50 -3.68 -6.31
CA SER A 91 39.88 -3.41 -5.02
C SER A 91 38.35 -3.45 -5.04
N ARG A 92 37.72 -3.37 -6.22
CA ARG A 92 36.26 -3.31 -6.38
C ARG A 92 35.74 -4.34 -7.41
N PRO A 93 34.55 -4.92 -7.18
CA PRO A 93 33.83 -5.69 -8.19
C PRO A 93 33.41 -4.83 -9.40
N VAL A 94 33.36 -5.46 -10.57
CA VAL A 94 32.76 -4.89 -11.79
C VAL A 94 31.46 -5.61 -12.08
N VAL A 95 30.38 -4.87 -12.30
CA VAL A 95 29.03 -5.38 -12.54
C VAL A 95 28.48 -4.93 -13.89
N TYR A 96 27.62 -5.75 -14.48
CA TYR A 96 26.87 -5.39 -15.69
C TYR A 96 25.67 -6.32 -15.84
N GLU A 97 24.45 -5.76 -15.87
CA GLU A 97 23.24 -6.58 -15.91
C GLU A 97 23.16 -7.46 -17.17
N PRO A 98 23.37 -6.94 -18.39
CA PRO A 98 23.19 -7.76 -19.61
C PRO A 98 24.16 -8.93 -19.74
N ALA A 99 25.25 -8.95 -18.95
CA ALA A 99 26.16 -10.10 -18.86
C ALA A 99 25.51 -11.32 -18.18
N LYS A 100 24.44 -11.15 -17.41
CA LYS A 100 23.71 -12.22 -16.70
C LYS A 100 24.64 -13.12 -15.89
N LEU A 101 24.86 -14.36 -16.36
CA LEU A 101 25.71 -15.36 -15.72
C LEU A 101 27.10 -15.48 -16.36
N GLU A 102 27.42 -14.68 -17.38
CA GLU A 102 28.75 -14.67 -17.99
C GLU A 102 29.82 -14.19 -17.00
N LEU A 103 31.09 -14.49 -17.26
CA LEU A 103 32.19 -14.23 -16.32
C LEU A 103 32.67 -12.77 -16.28
N HIS A 104 32.25 -11.93 -17.23
CA HIS A 104 32.55 -10.49 -17.24
C HIS A 104 31.56 -9.67 -16.40
N THR A 105 31.11 -10.26 -15.29
CA THR A 105 30.44 -9.59 -14.16
C THR A 105 30.76 -10.36 -12.87
N ASP A 106 31.20 -9.64 -11.84
CA ASP A 106 31.65 -10.22 -10.57
C ASP A 106 30.47 -10.54 -9.62
N VAL A 107 29.33 -9.88 -9.84
CA VAL A 107 28.06 -10.07 -9.13
C VAL A 107 26.98 -10.37 -10.17
N VAL A 108 26.07 -11.29 -9.88
CA VAL A 108 24.89 -11.50 -10.73
C VAL A 108 23.94 -10.34 -10.43
N PHE A 109 23.67 -9.52 -11.43
CA PHE A 109 23.16 -8.17 -11.22
C PHE A 109 21.86 -7.89 -12.00
N PRO A 110 20.79 -8.68 -11.83
CA PRO A 110 19.63 -8.63 -12.71
C PRO A 110 18.67 -7.48 -12.37
N MET A 111 17.88 -7.07 -13.36
CA MET A 111 16.76 -6.12 -13.22
C MET A 111 15.46 -6.91 -13.03
N TYR A 112 14.70 -6.59 -11.99
CA TYR A 112 13.31 -7.05 -11.78
C TYR A 112 13.08 -8.56 -11.74
N ASP A 113 14.12 -9.36 -11.44
CA ASP A 113 13.96 -10.78 -11.13
C ASP A 113 12.97 -10.96 -9.97
N THR A 114 12.05 -11.89 -10.16
CA THR A 114 11.01 -12.25 -9.20
C THR A 114 11.57 -12.95 -7.97
N ILE A 115 10.76 -13.03 -6.91
CA ILE A 115 11.10 -13.79 -5.69
C ILE A 115 11.41 -15.26 -6.02
N GLU A 116 10.69 -15.85 -6.97
CA GLU A 116 10.91 -17.20 -7.45
C GLU A 116 12.28 -17.34 -8.14
N GLU A 117 12.63 -16.43 -9.05
CA GLU A 117 13.90 -16.44 -9.79
C GLU A 117 15.11 -16.26 -8.85
N ILE A 118 15.07 -15.30 -7.92
CA ILE A 118 16.17 -15.12 -6.95
C ILE A 118 16.29 -16.31 -5.99
N SER A 119 15.17 -16.98 -5.66
CA SER A 119 15.20 -18.19 -4.83
C SER A 119 15.83 -19.35 -5.58
N GLU A 120 15.48 -19.54 -6.87
CA GLU A 120 16.08 -20.56 -7.73
C GLU A 120 17.58 -20.34 -7.90
N TYR A 121 18.02 -19.10 -8.08
CA TYR A 121 19.44 -18.74 -8.09
C TYR A 121 20.15 -19.16 -6.80
N ALA A 122 19.57 -18.81 -5.65
CA ALA A 122 20.16 -19.11 -4.35
C ALA A 122 20.24 -20.63 -4.07
N GLU A 123 19.25 -21.40 -4.53
CA GLU A 123 19.20 -22.85 -4.37
C GLU A 123 20.17 -23.59 -5.29
N SER A 124 20.50 -22.99 -6.44
CA SER A 124 21.47 -23.52 -7.41
C SER A 124 22.93 -23.43 -6.95
N LYS A 125 23.21 -22.73 -5.83
CA LYS A 125 24.54 -22.62 -5.18
C LYS A 125 25.64 -22.09 -6.10
N TYR A 126 25.35 -21.04 -6.86
CA TYR A 126 26.39 -20.30 -7.57
C TYR A 126 27.43 -19.68 -6.61
N ASP A 127 28.65 -19.48 -7.10
CA ASP A 127 29.77 -18.94 -6.31
C ASP A 127 29.78 -17.39 -6.21
N ARG A 128 28.88 -16.72 -6.92
CA ARG A 128 28.74 -15.24 -6.91
C ARG A 128 27.52 -14.82 -6.10
N PRO A 129 27.54 -13.64 -5.47
CA PRO A 129 26.32 -13.07 -4.92
C PRO A 129 25.39 -12.56 -6.02
N LEU A 130 24.11 -12.43 -5.69
CA LEU A 130 23.10 -11.76 -6.49
C LEU A 130 22.63 -10.49 -5.78
N ILE A 131 22.63 -9.38 -6.50
CA ILE A 131 22.10 -8.08 -6.07
C ILE A 131 21.22 -7.57 -7.20
N LEU A 132 19.96 -7.24 -6.93
CA LEU A 132 19.09 -6.67 -7.95
C LEU A 132 19.55 -5.24 -8.26
N CYS A 133 19.96 -4.97 -9.49
CA CYS A 133 20.36 -3.62 -9.89
C CYS A 133 19.16 -2.67 -9.99
N GLU A 134 17.99 -3.24 -10.27
CA GLU A 134 16.70 -2.57 -10.20
C GLU A 134 15.66 -3.57 -9.68
N TYR A 135 14.82 -3.16 -8.72
CA TYR A 135 13.64 -3.90 -8.28
C TYR A 135 12.59 -2.97 -7.70
N ALA A 136 11.40 -3.50 -7.40
CA ALA A 136 10.32 -2.78 -6.74
C ALA A 136 10.00 -1.42 -7.40
N HIS A 137 9.71 -1.45 -8.69
CA HIS A 137 9.42 -0.26 -9.52
C HIS A 137 8.36 0.65 -8.87
N ALA A 138 8.73 1.88 -8.51
CA ALA A 138 7.96 2.75 -7.63
C ALA A 138 7.02 3.73 -8.36
N MET A 139 6.68 3.45 -9.63
CA MET A 139 5.75 4.24 -10.43
C MET A 139 4.36 4.36 -9.82
N GLY A 140 3.95 5.59 -9.56
CA GLY A 140 2.65 5.89 -8.98
C GLY A 140 2.47 5.23 -7.60
N ASN A 141 1.39 4.46 -7.44
CA ASN A 141 1.01 3.83 -6.17
C ASN A 141 1.47 2.37 -6.23
N SER A 142 2.71 2.12 -5.83
CA SER A 142 3.43 0.87 -6.09
C SER A 142 4.19 0.39 -4.84
N VAL A 143 5.32 -0.32 -5.00
CA VAL A 143 6.17 -0.86 -3.93
C VAL A 143 5.36 -1.78 -2.99
N GLY A 144 4.45 -2.55 -3.58
CA GLY A 144 3.83 -3.71 -2.96
C GLY A 144 4.85 -4.83 -2.77
N ASN A 145 4.56 -5.77 -1.89
CA ASN A 145 5.34 -6.98 -1.59
C ASN A 145 6.82 -6.77 -1.17
N LEU A 146 7.28 -5.53 -0.94
CA LEU A 146 8.67 -5.24 -0.55
C LEU A 146 9.16 -6.09 0.63
N ILE A 147 8.28 -6.36 1.59
CA ILE A 147 8.59 -7.23 2.73
C ILE A 147 8.94 -8.67 2.30
N ASP A 148 8.34 -9.17 1.23
CA ASP A 148 8.55 -10.52 0.73
C ASP A 148 9.91 -10.68 0.05
N TYR A 149 10.34 -9.67 -0.71
CA TYR A 149 11.73 -9.61 -1.21
C TYR A 149 12.73 -9.65 -0.06
N TRP A 150 12.52 -8.82 0.97
CA TRP A 150 13.44 -8.75 2.10
C TRP A 150 13.43 -10.01 2.98
N GLU A 151 12.29 -10.65 3.17
CA GLU A 151 12.21 -11.96 3.81
C GLU A 151 12.95 -13.05 3.01
N THR A 152 13.03 -12.89 1.67
CA THR A 152 13.76 -13.78 0.79
C THR A 152 15.26 -13.51 0.81
N PHE A 153 15.68 -12.23 0.72
CA PHE A 153 17.08 -11.82 0.84
C PHE A 153 17.71 -12.32 2.14
N GLU A 154 16.99 -12.26 3.26
CA GLU A 154 17.50 -12.72 4.55
C GLU A 154 17.54 -14.23 4.73
N ARG A 155 16.83 -14.96 3.88
CA ARG A 155 16.81 -16.42 3.93
C ARG A 155 18.10 -17.01 3.36
N TYR A 156 18.69 -16.36 2.35
CA TYR A 156 19.80 -16.91 1.58
C TYR A 156 21.00 -15.97 1.59
N LYS A 157 22.17 -16.47 2.02
CA LYS A 157 23.40 -15.65 2.08
C LYS A 157 23.89 -15.11 0.73
N SER A 158 23.57 -15.79 -0.36
CA SER A 158 23.95 -15.37 -1.72
C SER A 158 23.12 -14.17 -2.22
N LEU A 159 21.97 -13.89 -1.61
CA LEU A 159 21.12 -12.77 -1.99
C LEU A 159 21.43 -11.58 -1.08
N GLN A 160 21.92 -10.49 -1.67
CA GLN A 160 22.44 -9.35 -0.90
C GLN A 160 21.63 -8.05 -1.11
N GLY A 161 20.35 -8.18 -1.47
CA GLY A 161 19.44 -7.05 -1.61
C GLY A 161 19.36 -6.50 -3.03
N GLY A 162 19.10 -5.20 -3.14
CA GLY A 162 19.00 -4.52 -4.44
C GLY A 162 18.66 -3.03 -4.34
N PHE A 163 18.55 -2.37 -5.49
CA PHE A 163 18.29 -0.94 -5.62
C PHE A 163 16.87 -0.69 -6.15
N ILE A 164 16.08 0.08 -5.40
CA ILE A 164 14.71 0.41 -5.78
C ILE A 164 14.74 1.38 -6.97
N TRP A 165 13.94 1.10 -8.01
CA TRP A 165 13.76 2.01 -9.14
C TRP A 165 12.49 2.88 -8.96
N ASP A 166 12.58 4.20 -8.77
CA ASP A 166 13.77 5.01 -8.57
C ASP A 166 13.60 6.01 -7.40
N TRP A 167 14.56 6.92 -7.24
CA TRP A 167 14.52 7.89 -6.14
C TRP A 167 13.46 8.96 -6.36
N VAL A 168 13.39 9.61 -7.52
CA VAL A 168 12.65 10.87 -7.71
C VAL A 168 11.90 10.96 -9.04
N ASP A 169 10.63 11.36 -8.99
CA ASP A 169 9.82 11.59 -10.19
C ASP A 169 10.46 12.62 -11.13
N GLN A 170 10.63 12.27 -12.41
CA GLN A 170 11.26 13.10 -13.44
C GLN A 170 10.22 13.92 -14.23
N VAL A 171 9.40 14.65 -13.50
CA VAL A 171 8.32 15.50 -14.02
C VAL A 171 8.68 16.98 -13.90
N ILE A 172 8.07 17.83 -14.72
CA ILE A 172 8.39 19.28 -14.79
C ILE A 172 7.18 20.08 -14.31
N ALA A 173 7.41 21.06 -13.43
CA ALA A 173 6.34 21.95 -12.98
C ALA A 173 5.85 22.83 -14.13
N LYS A 174 4.54 22.87 -14.36
CA LYS A 174 3.87 23.74 -15.34
C LYS A 174 2.61 24.34 -14.72
N LYS A 175 2.08 25.40 -15.35
CA LYS A 175 0.80 26.02 -14.99
C LYS A 175 -0.22 25.84 -16.09
N ASP A 176 -1.47 25.59 -15.72
CA ASP A 176 -2.59 25.65 -16.65
C ASP A 176 -2.94 27.12 -17.01
N SER A 177 -3.96 27.31 -17.86
CA SER A 177 -4.43 28.66 -18.24
C SER A 177 -5.00 29.48 -17.09
N ASN A 178 -5.34 28.85 -15.97
CA ASN A 178 -5.83 29.50 -14.75
C ASN A 178 -4.72 29.75 -13.72
N GLY A 179 -3.48 29.35 -14.00
CA GLY A 179 -2.32 29.51 -13.12
C GLY A 179 -2.15 28.41 -12.06
N VAL A 180 -2.90 27.31 -12.15
CA VAL A 180 -2.79 26.15 -11.25
C VAL A 180 -1.55 25.34 -11.61
N GLU A 181 -0.68 25.10 -10.64
CA GLU A 181 0.54 24.31 -10.82
C GLU A 181 0.24 22.81 -10.88
N TYR A 182 0.91 22.12 -11.81
CA TYR A 182 0.83 20.67 -11.97
C TYR A 182 2.16 20.07 -12.41
N TRP A 183 2.32 18.77 -12.17
CA TRP A 183 3.46 17.99 -12.65
C TRP A 183 3.20 17.51 -14.08
N ALA A 184 3.86 18.15 -15.04
CA ALA A 184 3.81 17.81 -16.45
C ALA A 184 4.76 16.66 -16.78
N TYR A 185 4.33 15.78 -17.69
CA TYR A 185 5.06 14.61 -18.16
C TYR A 185 4.94 14.51 -19.70
N GLY A 186 5.31 13.38 -20.30
CA GLY A 186 5.22 13.16 -21.75
C GLY A 186 3.84 13.57 -22.31
N GLY A 187 3.84 14.32 -23.41
CA GLY A 187 2.61 14.87 -24.03
C GLY A 187 2.26 16.32 -23.65
N ASP A 188 2.90 16.90 -22.63
CA ASP A 188 2.57 18.27 -22.17
C ASP A 188 3.37 19.40 -22.82
N PHE A 189 4.33 19.08 -23.70
CA PHE A 189 5.37 20.00 -24.19
C PHE A 189 5.23 20.41 -25.66
N GLY A 190 4.01 20.40 -26.20
CA GLY A 190 3.74 20.80 -27.58
C GLY A 190 3.69 19.61 -28.54
N LYS A 191 3.62 19.90 -29.85
CA LYS A 191 3.42 18.88 -30.89
C LYS A 191 4.73 18.30 -31.42
N GLU A 192 5.86 18.94 -31.09
CA GLU A 192 7.21 18.50 -31.43
C GLU A 192 7.57 17.16 -30.75
N PHE A 193 6.81 16.78 -29.71
CA PHE A 193 6.97 15.56 -28.93
C PHE A 193 5.70 14.71 -28.92
N THR A 194 5.04 14.55 -30.08
CA THR A 194 3.80 13.76 -30.21
C THR A 194 3.99 12.30 -29.81
N GLU A 195 5.14 11.71 -30.13
CA GLU A 195 5.54 10.39 -29.62
C GLU A 195 6.16 10.56 -28.23
N ASN A 196 5.58 9.90 -27.23
CA ASN A 196 6.03 9.96 -25.85
C ASN A 196 5.51 8.75 -25.07
N ASP A 197 6.19 8.42 -23.97
CA ASP A 197 5.81 7.34 -23.05
C ASP A 197 5.02 7.86 -21.82
N SER A 198 4.30 8.97 -21.98
CA SER A 198 3.39 9.53 -20.97
C SER A 198 4.08 9.71 -19.59
N ASN A 199 3.48 9.18 -18.52
CA ASN A 199 3.94 9.29 -17.14
C ASN A 199 4.99 8.22 -16.74
N PHE A 200 5.56 7.45 -17.67
CA PHE A 200 6.61 6.45 -17.38
C PHE A 200 7.92 7.06 -16.83
N CYS A 201 8.01 8.40 -16.77
CA CYS A 201 9.07 9.14 -16.11
C CYS A 201 8.81 9.43 -14.61
N ALA A 202 7.63 9.09 -14.08
CA ALA A 202 7.23 9.34 -12.69
C ALA A 202 7.32 8.06 -11.84
N ASN A 203 8.57 7.66 -11.50
CA ASN A 203 8.91 6.38 -10.88
C ASN A 203 9.43 6.51 -9.43
N GLY A 204 9.26 7.66 -8.79
CA GLY A 204 10.01 8.04 -7.60
C GLY A 204 9.47 7.51 -6.28
N LEU A 205 10.38 7.16 -5.37
CA LEU A 205 10.10 7.13 -3.93
C LEU A 205 9.73 8.51 -3.36
N ILE A 206 10.15 9.58 -4.03
CA ILE A 206 9.81 10.96 -3.73
C ILE A 206 9.33 11.70 -4.98
N ALA A 207 8.51 12.72 -4.79
CA ALA A 207 8.06 13.62 -5.84
C ALA A 207 9.20 14.56 -6.31
N ALA A 208 9.01 15.22 -7.45
CA ALA A 208 10.00 16.12 -8.04
C ALA A 208 10.44 17.28 -7.12
N ASP A 209 9.59 17.73 -6.19
CA ASP A 209 9.90 18.73 -5.17
C ASP A 209 10.52 18.15 -3.88
N ARG A 210 10.80 16.85 -3.85
CA ARG A 210 11.31 16.04 -2.72
C ARG A 210 10.28 15.79 -1.61
N SER A 211 9.00 16.09 -1.86
CA SER A 211 7.91 15.59 -1.02
C SER A 211 7.86 14.06 -1.07
N LEU A 212 7.48 13.44 0.05
CA LEU A 212 7.53 11.98 0.19
C LEU A 212 6.30 11.30 -0.45
N ASN A 213 6.51 10.38 -1.39
CA ASN A 213 5.43 9.50 -1.85
C ASN A 213 5.11 8.47 -0.74
N PRO A 214 3.85 7.99 -0.60
CA PRO A 214 3.44 7.20 0.57
C PRO A 214 4.26 5.92 0.78
N HIS A 215 4.66 5.24 -0.30
CA HIS A 215 5.45 3.99 -0.24
C HIS A 215 6.82 4.13 0.40
N ILE A 216 7.44 5.32 0.44
CA ILE A 216 8.76 5.48 1.07
C ILE A 216 8.73 5.16 2.57
N LYS A 217 7.56 5.25 3.20
CA LYS A 217 7.36 4.85 4.60
C LYS A 217 7.48 3.33 4.76
N GLU A 218 7.05 2.56 3.75
CA GLU A 218 7.26 1.11 3.70
C GLU A 218 8.73 0.78 3.56
N VAL A 219 9.45 1.47 2.66
CA VAL A 219 10.90 1.33 2.50
C VAL A 219 11.62 1.57 3.83
N LYS A 220 11.34 2.69 4.50
CA LYS A 220 11.91 2.99 5.83
C LYS A 220 11.64 1.89 6.86
N LYS A 221 10.45 1.27 6.82
CA LYS A 221 10.07 0.22 7.76
C LYS A 221 10.77 -1.10 7.47
N VAL A 222 10.81 -1.51 6.20
CA VAL A 222 11.41 -2.78 5.78
C VAL A 222 12.93 -2.71 5.92
N TYR A 223 13.55 -1.57 5.61
CA TYR A 223 15.01 -1.35 5.69
C TYR A 223 15.49 -1.04 7.12
N GLN A 224 14.62 -1.07 8.14
CA GLN A 224 15.04 -0.70 9.49
C GLN A 224 16.14 -1.66 10.01
N PRO A 225 17.24 -1.17 10.58
CA PRO A 225 18.41 -1.99 10.96
C PRO A 225 18.30 -2.64 12.36
N ILE A 226 17.13 -2.54 12.99
CA ILE A 226 16.86 -3.12 14.29
C ILE A 226 15.53 -3.84 14.20
N ARG A 227 15.53 -5.16 14.32
CA ARG A 227 14.32 -5.97 14.21
C ARG A 227 13.76 -6.34 15.56
N PHE A 228 12.44 -6.27 15.67
CA PHE A 228 11.72 -6.87 16.79
C PHE A 228 10.82 -7.98 16.27
N LYS A 229 10.98 -9.19 16.79
CA LYS A 229 10.15 -10.35 16.43
C LYS A 229 9.45 -10.89 17.68
N SER A 230 8.21 -11.32 17.55
CA SER A 230 7.49 -11.95 18.66
C SER A 230 8.19 -13.24 19.07
N ASP A 231 8.37 -13.45 20.38
CA ASP A 231 8.91 -14.69 20.94
C ASP A 231 7.83 -15.43 21.72
N ASN A 232 7.18 -14.74 22.68
CA ASN A 232 6.01 -15.24 23.37
C ASN A 232 5.18 -14.07 23.92
N LEU A 233 4.20 -13.60 23.15
CA LEU A 233 3.38 -12.44 23.53
C LEU A 233 2.49 -12.68 24.75
N LYS A 234 2.11 -13.93 25.05
CA LYS A 234 1.37 -14.27 26.29
C LYS A 234 2.22 -14.00 27.54
N ARG A 235 3.54 -14.13 27.42
CA ARG A 235 4.53 -13.84 28.48
C ARG A 235 5.19 -12.46 28.31
N GLY A 236 4.72 -11.64 27.36
CA GLY A 236 5.31 -10.35 27.04
C GLY A 236 6.76 -10.42 26.54
N ARG A 237 7.14 -11.51 25.85
CA ARG A 237 8.50 -11.69 25.32
C ARG A 237 8.61 -11.32 23.84
N VAL A 238 9.60 -10.49 23.51
CA VAL A 238 9.94 -10.04 22.16
C VAL A 238 11.46 -10.15 21.97
N LYS A 239 11.92 -10.69 20.85
CA LYS A 239 13.34 -10.69 20.48
C LYS A 239 13.69 -9.37 19.79
N VAL A 240 14.81 -8.77 20.18
CA VAL A 240 15.46 -7.67 19.46
C VAL A 240 16.74 -8.19 18.82
N THR A 241 16.93 -7.90 17.53
CA THR A 241 18.11 -8.28 16.76
C THR A 241 18.77 -7.01 16.20
N ASN A 242 20.10 -6.95 16.30
CA ASN A 242 20.90 -5.90 15.69
C ASN A 242 21.29 -6.29 14.26
N ASP A 243 20.68 -5.68 13.25
CA ASP A 243 20.99 -5.95 11.84
C ASP A 243 21.93 -4.89 11.24
N PHE A 244 22.53 -4.02 12.06
CA PHE A 244 23.68 -3.24 11.60
C PHE A 244 24.88 -4.15 11.37
N ASP A 245 25.72 -3.80 10.40
CA ASP A 245 26.97 -4.52 10.12
C ASP A 245 28.12 -4.15 11.08
N PHE A 246 28.15 -2.89 11.56
CA PHE A 246 29.30 -2.34 12.30
C PHE A 246 28.93 -1.52 13.54
N ILE A 247 27.64 -1.37 13.87
CA ILE A 247 27.16 -0.45 14.91
C ILE A 247 26.54 -1.23 16.06
N ASN A 248 27.04 -1.01 17.28
CA ASN A 248 26.44 -1.54 18.51
C ASN A 248 25.16 -0.75 18.87
N LEU A 249 24.14 -1.42 19.43
CA LEU A 249 22.87 -0.78 19.78
C LEU A 249 22.94 0.21 20.96
N SER A 250 24.08 0.37 21.61
CA SER A 250 24.31 1.35 22.69
C SER A 250 24.31 2.80 22.19
N ASP A 251 24.40 2.99 20.87
CA ASP A 251 24.18 4.24 20.12
C ASP A 251 22.71 4.67 20.03
N TYR A 252 21.78 3.80 20.45
CA TYR A 252 20.34 4.00 20.35
C TYR A 252 19.67 3.92 21.71
N THR A 253 18.55 4.64 21.84
CA THR A 253 17.69 4.59 23.02
C THR A 253 16.42 3.82 22.71
N PHE A 254 16.03 2.95 23.63
CA PHE A 254 14.91 2.05 23.50
C PHE A 254 13.81 2.43 24.47
N SER A 255 12.58 2.46 23.96
CA SER A 255 11.38 2.71 24.74
C SER A 255 10.24 1.84 24.26
N TRP A 256 9.25 1.65 25.11
CA TRP A 256 8.07 0.89 24.77
C TRP A 256 6.83 1.49 25.41
N PHE A 257 5.68 1.22 24.82
CA PHE A 257 4.39 1.51 25.40
C PHE A 257 3.37 0.46 24.99
N ILE A 258 2.35 0.29 25.81
CA ILE A 258 1.18 -0.54 25.51
C ILE A 258 -0.02 0.40 25.46
N LYS A 259 -0.71 0.43 24.31
CA LYS A 259 -1.96 1.16 24.13
C LYS A 259 -3.14 0.20 24.19
N GLY A 260 -4.12 0.50 25.03
CA GLY A 260 -5.47 -0.07 24.96
C GLY A 260 -6.35 0.87 24.12
N ASP A 261 -6.70 0.44 22.92
CA ASP A 261 -7.20 1.32 21.84
C ASP A 261 -6.30 2.56 21.67
N SER A 262 -6.77 3.76 22.05
CA SER A 262 -6.03 5.02 21.97
C SER A 262 -5.23 5.38 23.23
N LYS A 263 -5.45 4.68 24.36
CA LYS A 263 -4.92 5.09 25.67
C LYS A 263 -3.67 4.28 26.04
N ILE A 264 -2.59 4.96 26.39
CA ILE A 264 -1.41 4.30 26.97
C ILE A 264 -1.78 3.77 28.35
N VAL A 265 -1.65 2.46 28.55
CA VAL A 265 -1.94 1.77 29.83
C VAL A 265 -0.68 1.34 30.57
N ALA A 266 0.43 1.22 29.86
CA ALA A 266 1.76 0.98 30.41
C ALA A 266 2.81 1.54 29.45
N SER A 267 3.95 1.98 29.98
CA SER A 267 5.10 2.41 29.19
C SER A 267 6.38 2.30 30.00
N GLY A 268 7.52 2.33 29.32
CA GLY A 268 8.82 2.29 29.97
C GLY A 268 9.96 2.70 29.04
N ARG A 269 11.10 3.01 29.66
CA ARG A 269 12.39 3.19 28.99
C ARG A 269 13.24 1.97 29.28
N LEU A 270 13.83 1.40 28.24
CA LEU A 270 14.84 0.34 28.36
C LEU A 270 16.26 0.93 28.41
N GLY A 271 16.42 2.23 28.10
CA GLY A 271 17.71 2.89 28.03
C GLY A 271 18.44 2.47 26.76
N THR A 272 19.71 2.09 26.89
CA THR A 272 20.54 1.58 25.80
C THR A 272 20.65 0.06 25.92
N LEU A 273 20.84 -0.63 24.79
CA LEU A 273 21.14 -2.05 24.78
C LEU A 273 22.56 -2.22 24.28
N ASP A 274 23.44 -2.80 25.09
CA ASP A 274 24.74 -3.26 24.63
C ASP A 274 24.54 -4.56 23.85
N LEU A 275 24.54 -4.47 22.52
CA LEU A 275 24.26 -5.59 21.61
C LEU A 275 25.05 -5.34 20.32
N GLU A 276 26.04 -6.18 20.05
CA GLU A 276 26.91 -6.04 18.88
C GLU A 276 26.18 -6.39 17.57
N ALA A 277 26.79 -6.05 16.44
CA ALA A 277 26.27 -6.39 15.10
C ALA A 277 25.94 -7.90 14.99
N GLY A 278 24.74 -8.23 14.50
CA GLY A 278 24.25 -9.61 14.36
C GLY A 278 23.74 -10.27 15.64
N GLU A 279 23.93 -9.67 16.81
CA GLU A 279 23.48 -10.27 18.08
C GLU A 279 21.97 -10.12 18.31
N THR A 280 21.42 -11.02 19.12
CA THR A 280 20.00 -11.05 19.48
C THR A 280 19.81 -11.15 20.99
N ARG A 281 18.83 -10.41 21.53
CA ARG A 281 18.42 -10.47 22.95
C ARG A 281 16.91 -10.61 23.08
N THR A 282 16.44 -11.32 24.11
CA THR A 282 15.01 -11.31 24.46
C THR A 282 14.70 -10.20 25.48
N LEU A 283 13.74 -9.36 25.14
CA LEU A 283 13.12 -8.37 26.02
C LEU A 283 11.84 -8.95 26.64
N THR A 284 11.57 -8.63 27.92
CA THR A 284 10.37 -9.07 28.64
C THR A 284 9.61 -7.87 29.19
N PHE A 285 8.32 -7.79 28.89
CA PHE A 285 7.42 -6.72 29.32
C PHE A 285 6.40 -7.27 30.31
N ASN A 286 6.28 -6.62 31.47
CA ASN A 286 5.34 -7.05 32.50
C ASN A 286 3.90 -6.70 32.08
N LEU A 287 3.09 -7.73 31.80
CA LEU A 287 1.69 -7.59 31.40
C LEU A 287 0.70 -7.67 32.59
N SER A 288 1.17 -8.01 33.79
CA SER A 288 0.31 -8.32 34.96
C SER A 288 -0.51 -7.13 35.46
N SER A 289 -0.06 -5.90 35.20
CA SER A 289 -0.78 -4.68 35.59
C SER A 289 -1.94 -4.33 34.65
N ILE A 290 -2.01 -4.97 33.47
CA ILE A 290 -3.05 -4.69 32.48
C ILE A 290 -4.34 -5.37 32.91
N ARG A 291 -5.33 -4.56 33.28
CA ARG A 291 -6.70 -5.03 33.56
C ARG A 291 -7.52 -4.96 32.26
N PRO A 292 -7.88 -6.10 31.64
CA PRO A 292 -8.59 -6.09 30.37
C PRO A 292 -9.97 -5.44 30.51
N LYS A 293 -10.29 -4.54 29.57
CA LYS A 293 -11.58 -3.84 29.50
C LYS A 293 -12.39 -4.43 28.35
N LEU A 294 -13.72 -4.40 28.49
CA LEU A 294 -14.65 -4.92 27.49
C LEU A 294 -14.41 -4.26 26.13
N GLY A 295 -14.19 -5.08 25.11
CA GLY A 295 -13.96 -4.74 23.71
C GLY A 295 -12.70 -3.94 23.41
N VAL A 296 -11.81 -3.68 24.39
CA VAL A 296 -10.56 -2.94 24.18
C VAL A 296 -9.47 -3.89 23.71
N ARG A 297 -8.74 -3.50 22.64
CA ARG A 297 -7.58 -4.23 22.13
C ARG A 297 -6.28 -3.59 22.59
N TYR A 298 -5.28 -4.40 22.90
CA TYR A 298 -4.03 -3.95 23.49
C TYR A 298 -2.86 -4.20 22.55
N PHE A 299 -2.09 -3.16 22.24
CA PHE A 299 -0.95 -3.23 21.34
C PHE A 299 0.33 -2.79 22.07
N LEU A 300 1.32 -3.66 22.11
CA LEU A 300 2.69 -3.35 22.55
C LEU A 300 3.45 -2.75 21.37
N THR A 301 4.01 -1.55 21.54
CA THR A 301 4.93 -0.95 20.58
C THR A 301 6.30 -0.79 21.23
N VAL A 302 7.35 -1.25 20.53
CA VAL A 302 8.76 -1.08 20.92
C VAL A 302 9.43 -0.18 19.89
N GLN A 303 10.26 0.76 20.34
CA GLN A 303 10.86 1.78 19.49
C GLN A 303 12.33 1.99 19.83
N ALA A 304 13.14 2.19 18.80
CA ALA A 304 14.55 2.59 18.89
C ALA A 304 14.76 3.96 18.24
N LYS A 305 15.45 4.86 18.96
CA LYS A 305 15.73 6.23 18.52
C LYS A 305 17.22 6.56 18.62
N THR A 306 17.71 7.45 17.77
CA THR A 306 19.09 7.94 17.85
C THR A 306 19.35 8.58 19.22
N LYS A 307 20.40 8.13 19.92
CA LYS A 307 20.79 8.68 21.23
C LYS A 307 21.41 10.07 21.12
N TYR A 308 22.13 10.31 20.03
CA TYR A 308 22.80 11.57 19.70
C TYR A 308 22.47 11.98 18.26
N LYS A 309 22.72 13.24 17.92
CA LYS A 309 22.64 13.70 16.52
C LYS A 309 23.72 12.97 15.70
N LYS A 310 23.34 12.44 14.54
CA LYS A 310 24.25 11.93 13.50
C LYS A 310 24.22 12.90 12.30
N PRO A 311 25.17 12.85 11.34
CA PRO A 311 25.07 13.63 10.12
C PRO A 311 23.71 13.39 9.43
N LEU A 312 23.04 14.45 8.98
CA LEU A 312 21.68 14.46 8.40
C LEU A 312 20.53 13.93 9.28
N ILE A 313 20.82 13.30 10.42
CA ILE A 313 19.83 12.64 11.28
C ILE A 313 19.81 13.30 12.67
N PRO A 314 18.68 13.92 13.08
CA PRO A 314 18.60 14.57 14.38
C PRO A 314 18.71 13.55 15.54
N LYS A 315 18.98 14.06 16.74
CA LYS A 315 18.81 13.30 17.98
C LYS A 315 17.34 12.92 18.15
N ASP A 316 17.06 11.80 18.81
CA ASP A 316 15.72 11.29 19.11
C ASP A 316 14.89 10.95 17.85
N TYR A 317 15.57 10.73 16.71
CA TYR A 317 14.96 10.30 15.46
C TYR A 317 14.54 8.84 15.53
N LEU A 318 13.32 8.52 15.10
CA LEU A 318 12.80 7.15 15.08
C LEU A 318 13.44 6.35 13.95
N VAL A 319 14.30 5.41 14.32
CA VAL A 319 15.07 4.56 13.40
C VAL A 319 14.33 3.26 13.13
N ALA A 320 13.82 2.61 14.17
CA ALA A 320 13.11 1.35 14.06
C ALA A 320 11.97 1.28 15.08
N TRP A 321 10.91 0.57 14.73
CA TRP A 321 9.83 0.25 15.65
C TRP A 321 9.06 -0.98 15.17
N ASP A 322 8.40 -1.65 16.10
CA ASP A 322 7.42 -2.70 15.79
C ASP A 322 6.27 -2.67 16.77
N GLN A 323 5.13 -3.21 16.34
CA GLN A 323 3.91 -3.28 17.12
C GLN A 323 3.32 -4.69 17.09
N PHE A 324 2.85 -5.15 18.25
CA PHE A 324 2.31 -6.47 18.46
C PHE A 324 0.95 -6.37 19.15
N GLU A 325 -0.08 -6.99 18.57
CA GLU A 325 -1.33 -7.20 19.29
C GLU A 325 -1.09 -8.20 20.43
N LEU A 326 -1.36 -7.79 21.66
CA LEU A 326 -1.25 -8.65 22.82
C LEU A 326 -2.48 -9.56 22.88
N PRO A 327 -2.33 -10.85 23.24
CA PRO A 327 -3.44 -11.80 23.39
C PRO A 327 -4.23 -11.55 24.69
N ILE A 328 -4.65 -10.30 24.89
CA ILE A 328 -5.38 -9.78 26.04
C ILE A 328 -6.63 -9.11 25.50
N TYR A 329 -7.75 -9.81 25.56
CA TYR A 329 -9.02 -9.29 25.06
C TYR A 329 -10.17 -9.83 25.90
N LYS A 330 -11.13 -8.95 26.20
CA LYS A 330 -12.39 -9.30 26.87
C LYS A 330 -13.53 -8.86 25.98
N GLU A 331 -14.37 -9.78 25.54
CA GLU A 331 -15.50 -9.47 24.66
C GLU A 331 -16.42 -8.39 25.23
N SER A 332 -16.97 -7.54 24.34
CA SER A 332 -18.05 -6.63 24.71
C SER A 332 -19.31 -7.41 25.09
N LYS A 333 -20.10 -6.87 26.02
CA LYS A 333 -21.44 -7.39 26.31
C LYS A 333 -22.35 -7.12 25.11
N ALA A 334 -23.00 -8.17 24.62
CA ALA A 334 -24.06 -8.02 23.65
C ALA A 334 -25.28 -7.37 24.30
N GLN A 335 -25.96 -6.51 23.56
CA GLN A 335 -27.26 -5.96 23.94
C GLN A 335 -28.35 -6.81 23.32
N ASP A 336 -29.35 -7.16 24.12
CA ASP A 336 -30.58 -7.76 23.61
C ASP A 336 -31.40 -6.68 22.87
N PRO A 337 -31.63 -6.83 21.55
CA PRO A 337 -32.40 -5.88 20.75
C PRO A 337 -33.82 -5.62 21.27
N SER A 338 -34.41 -6.54 22.05
CA SER A 338 -35.74 -6.39 22.64
C SER A 338 -35.83 -5.22 23.64
N ASN A 339 -34.68 -4.80 24.21
CA ASN A 339 -34.59 -3.67 25.13
C ASN A 339 -34.44 -2.30 24.42
N LEU A 340 -34.30 -2.30 23.09
CA LEU A 340 -34.27 -1.07 22.30
C LEU A 340 -35.68 -0.54 22.05
N THR A 341 -35.77 0.68 21.50
CA THR A 341 -37.08 1.23 21.09
C THR A 341 -37.69 0.35 20.00
N SER A 342 -39.02 0.18 20.03
CA SER A 342 -39.73 -0.65 19.07
C SER A 342 -39.59 -0.10 17.65
N ILE A 343 -39.48 -1.00 16.67
CA ILE A 343 -39.49 -0.68 15.24
C ILE A 343 -40.70 -1.28 14.55
N ASN A 344 -41.10 -0.66 13.44
CA ASN A 344 -42.12 -1.18 12.53
C ASN A 344 -41.47 -1.59 11.20
N LEU A 345 -41.94 -2.68 10.63
CA LEU A 345 -41.54 -3.20 9.32
C LEU A 345 -42.75 -3.17 8.39
N PHE A 346 -42.66 -2.41 7.30
CA PHE A 346 -43.65 -2.38 6.23
C PHE A 346 -43.08 -2.98 4.96
N LYS A 347 -43.94 -3.64 4.19
CA LYS A 347 -43.56 -4.28 2.93
C LYS A 347 -44.58 -3.94 1.88
N ASN A 348 -44.12 -3.59 0.70
CA ASN A 348 -44.92 -3.52 -0.51
C ASN A 348 -44.17 -4.20 -1.66
N GLU A 349 -44.71 -4.16 -2.87
CA GLU A 349 -44.10 -4.82 -4.03
C GLU A 349 -42.70 -4.28 -4.35
N LEU A 350 -42.47 -2.97 -4.14
CA LEU A 350 -41.25 -2.27 -4.52
C LEU A 350 -40.21 -2.22 -3.40
N ASN A 351 -40.63 -2.16 -2.13
CA ASN A 351 -39.77 -1.82 -1.00
C ASN A 351 -40.08 -2.62 0.28
N THR A 352 -39.03 -2.78 1.08
CA THR A 352 -39.11 -3.10 2.52
C THR A 352 -38.67 -1.87 3.31
N GLU A 353 -39.51 -1.38 4.21
CA GLU A 353 -39.32 -0.13 4.94
C GLU A 353 -39.29 -0.39 6.45
N VAL A 354 -38.27 0.13 7.13
CA VAL A 354 -38.10 0.01 8.57
C VAL A 354 -38.16 1.40 9.21
N TYR A 355 -39.08 1.58 10.14
CA TYR A 355 -39.26 2.83 10.88
C TYR A 355 -39.01 2.61 12.36
N GLY A 356 -38.20 3.48 12.96
CA GLY A 356 -38.02 3.56 14.41
C GLY A 356 -38.06 5.00 14.89
N LYS A 357 -37.80 5.20 16.18
CA LYS A 357 -37.80 6.55 16.75
C LYS A 357 -36.64 7.37 16.18
N GLY A 358 -36.96 8.33 15.32
CA GLY A 358 -35.98 9.24 14.73
C GLY A 358 -35.12 8.60 13.65
N PHE A 359 -35.54 7.49 13.03
CA PHE A 359 -34.86 6.97 11.84
C PHE A 359 -35.79 6.24 10.89
N LYS A 360 -35.37 6.19 9.63
CA LYS A 360 -36.03 5.47 8.53
C LYS A 360 -34.98 4.78 7.66
N VAL A 361 -35.23 3.52 7.31
CA VAL A 361 -34.39 2.74 6.39
C VAL A 361 -35.28 2.12 5.32
N ILE A 362 -34.93 2.28 4.04
CA ILE A 362 -35.63 1.64 2.93
C ILE A 362 -34.68 0.73 2.15
N PHE A 363 -35.17 -0.46 1.82
CA PHE A 363 -34.56 -1.41 0.89
C PHE A 363 -35.41 -1.50 -0.36
N ASN A 364 -34.80 -1.29 -1.53
CA ASN A 364 -35.47 -1.42 -2.82
C ASN A 364 -35.34 -2.85 -3.35
N HIS A 365 -36.46 -3.45 -3.76
CA HIS A 365 -36.51 -4.85 -4.20
C HIS A 365 -35.99 -5.06 -5.63
N GLU A 366 -36.01 -4.05 -6.49
CA GLU A 366 -35.48 -4.16 -7.86
C GLU A 366 -33.96 -4.23 -7.84
N MET A 367 -33.33 -3.21 -7.23
CA MET A 367 -31.88 -3.09 -7.13
C MET A 367 -31.26 -3.99 -6.05
N GLY A 368 -32.05 -4.48 -5.09
CA GLY A 368 -31.56 -5.34 -4.01
C GLY A 368 -30.66 -4.61 -3.00
N GLN A 369 -30.84 -3.30 -2.87
CA GLN A 369 -29.93 -2.40 -2.16
C GLN A 369 -30.67 -1.58 -1.09
N LEU A 370 -29.93 -1.17 -0.07
CA LEU A 370 -30.39 -0.14 0.87
C LEU A 370 -30.39 1.20 0.12
N SER A 371 -31.58 1.75 -0.14
CA SER A 371 -31.80 2.92 -0.98
C SER A 371 -31.94 4.22 -0.20
N GLU A 372 -32.40 4.17 1.06
CA GLU A 372 -32.57 5.34 1.92
C GLU A 372 -32.14 5.04 3.36
N TYR A 373 -31.40 5.96 3.96
CA TYR A 373 -31.04 5.92 5.37
C TYR A 373 -31.12 7.31 5.96
N GLU A 374 -32.15 7.56 6.76
CA GLU A 374 -32.41 8.85 7.39
C GLU A 374 -32.31 8.73 8.91
N ILE A 375 -31.65 9.71 9.55
CA ILE A 375 -31.56 9.85 11.00
C ILE A 375 -32.00 11.28 11.37
N ASN A 376 -33.04 11.40 12.19
CA ASN A 376 -33.59 12.66 12.69
C ASN A 376 -33.89 13.70 11.58
N GLY A 377 -34.42 13.27 10.43
CA GLY A 377 -34.68 14.14 9.28
C GLY A 377 -33.47 14.42 8.38
N LEU A 378 -32.28 13.92 8.73
CA LEU A 378 -31.07 14.04 7.94
C LEU A 378 -30.87 12.79 7.09
N SER A 379 -30.85 12.94 5.77
CA SER A 379 -30.44 11.84 4.88
C SER A 379 -28.94 11.60 4.99
N ILE A 380 -28.55 10.41 5.43
CA ILE A 380 -27.15 10.02 5.62
C ILE A 380 -26.51 9.68 4.27
N ILE A 381 -27.27 9.08 3.34
CA ILE A 381 -26.80 8.68 2.01
C ILE A 381 -27.49 9.49 0.91
N LYS A 382 -26.74 9.89 -0.11
CA LYS A 382 -27.22 10.57 -1.33
C LYS A 382 -27.67 9.58 -2.42
N LYS A 383 -27.16 8.34 -2.38
CA LYS A 383 -27.44 7.28 -3.35
C LYS A 383 -27.58 5.93 -2.62
N PRO A 384 -28.25 4.92 -3.23
CA PRO A 384 -28.27 3.57 -2.69
C PRO A 384 -26.86 3.03 -2.40
N ILE A 385 -26.72 2.29 -1.30
CA ILE A 385 -25.46 1.63 -0.95
C ILE A 385 -25.25 0.45 -1.90
N LYS A 386 -24.17 0.51 -2.69
CA LYS A 386 -23.85 -0.54 -3.67
C LYS A 386 -22.71 -1.41 -3.18
N THR A 387 -22.76 -2.70 -3.49
CA THR A 387 -21.56 -3.54 -3.46
C THR A 387 -20.64 -3.05 -4.57
N ASN A 388 -19.38 -2.74 -4.28
CA ASN A 388 -18.40 -2.27 -5.25
C ASN A 388 -17.36 -3.36 -5.55
N PHE A 389 -17.10 -3.57 -6.84
CA PHE A 389 -16.11 -4.55 -7.32
C PHE A 389 -14.89 -3.93 -8.01
N TRP A 390 -14.86 -2.59 -8.14
CA TRP A 390 -13.87 -1.87 -8.93
C TRP A 390 -12.92 -1.02 -8.10
N ARG A 391 -11.68 -0.90 -8.57
CA ARG A 391 -10.76 0.16 -8.16
C ARG A 391 -10.28 0.97 -9.38
N ALA A 392 -10.01 2.25 -9.19
CA ALA A 392 -9.36 3.07 -10.19
C ALA A 392 -7.94 2.52 -10.44
N PRO A 393 -7.55 2.20 -11.69
CA PRO A 393 -6.26 1.57 -11.96
C PRO A 393 -5.06 2.43 -11.53
N ASN A 394 -4.14 1.86 -10.74
CA ASN A 394 -2.80 2.42 -10.57
C ASN A 394 -1.93 2.13 -11.81
N ASP A 395 -0.72 2.68 -11.88
CA ASP A 395 0.16 2.49 -13.03
C ASP A 395 0.54 1.01 -13.27
N ASN A 396 0.73 0.23 -12.20
CA ASN A 396 0.97 -1.22 -12.30
C ASN A 396 -0.22 -1.96 -12.94
N ASP A 397 -1.46 -1.61 -12.55
CA ASP A 397 -2.69 -2.16 -13.12
C ASP A 397 -2.78 -1.87 -14.63
N LEU A 398 -2.44 -0.64 -15.05
CA LEU A 398 -2.37 -0.29 -16.46
C LEU A 398 -1.31 -1.12 -17.18
N GLY A 399 -0.10 -1.20 -16.62
CA GLY A 399 1.03 -1.94 -17.16
C GLY A 399 0.78 -3.43 -17.36
N ASN A 400 -0.01 -4.05 -16.47
CA ASN A 400 -0.36 -5.46 -16.59
C ASN A 400 -1.70 -5.73 -17.30
N GLY A 401 -2.38 -4.70 -17.83
CA GLY A 401 -3.62 -4.84 -18.58
C GLY A 401 -4.84 -5.19 -17.73
N MET A 402 -4.80 -4.94 -16.41
CA MET A 402 -5.91 -5.17 -15.49
C MET A 402 -7.24 -4.55 -15.96
N PRO A 403 -7.29 -3.31 -16.51
CA PRO A 403 -8.56 -2.69 -16.89
C PRO A 403 -9.35 -3.50 -17.91
N ALA A 404 -8.65 -4.09 -18.88
CA ALA A 404 -9.25 -4.92 -19.91
C ALA A 404 -9.57 -6.32 -19.37
N ARG A 405 -8.63 -6.94 -18.66
CA ARG A 405 -8.76 -8.31 -18.13
C ARG A 405 -9.90 -8.45 -17.12
N THR A 406 -10.09 -7.43 -16.28
CA THR A 406 -11.07 -7.44 -15.17
C THR A 406 -12.31 -6.59 -15.46
N LYS A 407 -12.49 -6.13 -16.70
CA LYS A 407 -13.57 -5.23 -17.14
C LYS A 407 -14.96 -5.70 -16.70
N ILE A 408 -15.17 -7.02 -16.63
CA ILE A 408 -16.43 -7.62 -16.19
C ILE A 408 -16.86 -7.10 -14.81
N TRP A 409 -15.91 -6.83 -13.90
CA TRP A 409 -16.18 -6.36 -12.54
C TRP A 409 -16.52 -4.87 -12.46
N LYS A 410 -16.08 -4.05 -13.42
CA LYS A 410 -16.26 -2.59 -13.40
C LYS A 410 -17.75 -2.18 -13.33
N GLU A 411 -18.58 -2.89 -14.09
CA GLU A 411 -20.02 -2.63 -14.18
C GLU A 411 -20.85 -3.65 -13.39
N ALA A 412 -20.22 -4.61 -12.70
CA ALA A 412 -20.93 -5.72 -12.05
C ALA A 412 -21.98 -5.23 -11.06
N SER A 413 -21.66 -4.18 -10.30
CA SER A 413 -22.53 -3.53 -9.32
C SER A 413 -23.87 -3.04 -9.88
N GLU A 414 -23.93 -2.68 -11.16
CA GLU A 414 -25.16 -2.21 -11.85
C GLU A 414 -25.90 -3.36 -12.54
N ARG A 415 -25.24 -4.50 -12.76
CA ARG A 415 -25.83 -5.66 -13.45
C ARG A 415 -26.51 -6.65 -12.51
N PHE A 416 -26.17 -6.64 -11.22
CA PHE A 416 -26.81 -7.52 -10.25
C PHE A 416 -28.33 -7.32 -10.26
N SER A 417 -29.07 -8.40 -10.50
CA SER A 417 -30.53 -8.41 -10.44
C SER A 417 -30.99 -9.18 -9.20
N THR A 418 -32.07 -8.72 -8.58
CA THR A 418 -32.61 -9.34 -7.37
C THR A 418 -33.41 -10.60 -7.71
N LEU A 419 -33.03 -11.73 -7.12
CA LEU A 419 -33.75 -13.00 -7.23
C LEU A 419 -34.81 -13.16 -6.15
N SER A 420 -34.50 -12.77 -4.91
CA SER A 420 -35.46 -12.84 -3.82
C SER A 420 -35.16 -11.82 -2.73
N VAL A 421 -36.24 -11.37 -2.08
CA VAL A 421 -36.20 -10.56 -0.87
C VAL A 421 -37.07 -11.24 0.18
N GLU A 422 -36.44 -11.63 1.28
CA GLU A 422 -37.12 -12.15 2.46
C GLU A 422 -36.92 -11.14 3.58
N SER A 423 -38.00 -10.77 4.27
CA SER A 423 -37.90 -9.90 5.44
C SER A 423 -38.79 -10.36 6.57
N GLU A 424 -38.38 -10.14 7.81
CA GLU A 424 -39.19 -10.43 8.99
C GLU A 424 -38.82 -9.50 10.15
N LEU A 425 -39.77 -9.27 11.05
CA LEU A 425 -39.52 -8.58 12.31
C LEU A 425 -39.45 -9.63 13.42
N LYS A 426 -38.26 -9.82 14.00
CA LYS A 426 -38.01 -10.83 15.04
C LYS A 426 -37.21 -10.23 16.18
N ASN A 427 -37.68 -10.39 17.42
CA ASN A 427 -37.04 -9.84 18.62
C ASN A 427 -36.66 -8.37 18.46
N ASN A 428 -37.60 -7.54 18.00
CA ASN A 428 -37.39 -6.10 17.75
C ASN A 428 -36.21 -5.78 16.79
N THR A 429 -35.90 -6.70 15.88
CA THR A 429 -34.89 -6.55 14.83
C THR A 429 -35.54 -6.87 13.50
N ALA A 430 -35.46 -5.95 12.55
CA ALA A 430 -35.88 -6.22 11.18
C ALA A 430 -34.74 -6.95 10.48
N GLN A 431 -35.00 -8.18 10.06
CA GLN A 431 -34.05 -9.02 9.34
C GLN A 431 -34.47 -9.02 7.87
N ILE A 432 -33.57 -8.62 6.97
CA ILE A 432 -33.81 -8.57 5.53
C ILE A 432 -32.71 -9.37 4.84
N THR A 433 -33.08 -10.40 4.07
CA THR A 433 -32.18 -11.17 3.24
C THR A 433 -32.51 -10.90 1.78
N ILE A 434 -31.52 -10.43 1.03
CA ILE A 434 -31.60 -10.18 -0.40
C ILE A 434 -30.63 -11.13 -1.08
N ILE A 435 -31.10 -11.87 -2.07
CA ILE A 435 -30.26 -12.68 -2.96
C ILE A 435 -30.32 -12.04 -4.34
N SER A 436 -29.16 -11.74 -4.90
CA SER A 436 -29.00 -11.19 -6.23
C SER A 436 -28.00 -12.00 -7.04
N GLU A 437 -28.07 -11.93 -8.37
CA GLU A 437 -27.10 -12.57 -9.26
C GLU A 437 -26.63 -11.64 -10.38
N ASP A 438 -25.42 -11.88 -10.86
CA ASP A 438 -24.91 -11.35 -12.12
C ASP A 438 -24.51 -12.54 -13.00
N PRO A 439 -25.35 -12.91 -13.99
CA PRO A 439 -25.09 -14.07 -14.84
C PRO A 439 -23.79 -13.97 -15.63
N LEU A 440 -23.35 -12.75 -16.00
CA LEU A 440 -22.13 -12.57 -16.79
C LEU A 440 -20.89 -12.97 -16.00
N SER A 441 -20.80 -12.59 -14.72
CA SER A 441 -19.70 -13.00 -13.85
C SER A 441 -19.95 -14.34 -13.15
N SER A 442 -21.06 -15.04 -13.45
CA SER A 442 -21.48 -16.25 -12.73
C SER A 442 -21.46 -16.08 -11.20
N SER A 443 -21.90 -14.90 -10.74
CA SER A 443 -21.82 -14.49 -9.34
C SER A 443 -23.18 -14.48 -8.67
N THR A 444 -23.24 -14.97 -7.43
CA THR A 444 -24.39 -14.80 -6.53
C THR A 444 -23.98 -13.97 -5.33
N LEU A 445 -24.73 -12.91 -5.04
CA LEU A 445 -24.55 -12.05 -3.88
C LEU A 445 -25.71 -12.27 -2.91
N ARG A 446 -25.40 -12.69 -1.68
CA ARG A 446 -26.37 -12.75 -0.58
C ARG A 446 -26.06 -11.64 0.42
N SER A 447 -26.97 -10.70 0.55
CA SER A 447 -26.89 -9.59 1.52
C SER A 447 -27.91 -9.78 2.63
N LYS A 448 -27.45 -9.87 3.89
CA LYS A 448 -28.28 -9.93 5.09
C LYS A 448 -28.13 -8.65 5.88
N TYR A 449 -29.25 -8.00 6.17
CA TYR A 449 -29.35 -6.78 6.95
C TYR A 449 -30.10 -7.05 8.25
N PHE A 450 -29.61 -6.47 9.34
CA PHE A 450 -30.28 -6.46 10.64
C PHE A 450 -30.40 -5.00 11.07
N VAL A 451 -31.62 -4.47 11.07
CA VAL A 451 -31.91 -3.10 11.51
C VAL A 451 -32.44 -3.15 12.94
N TYR A 452 -31.73 -2.47 13.83
CA TYR A 452 -32.02 -2.44 15.27
C TYR A 452 -32.79 -1.18 15.68
N GLY A 453 -33.45 -1.21 16.83
CA GLY A 453 -34.30 -0.13 17.35
C GLY A 453 -33.62 1.22 17.66
N ASN A 454 -32.30 1.30 17.51
CA ASN A 454 -31.52 2.53 17.64
C ASN A 454 -30.98 3.03 16.28
N GLY A 455 -31.45 2.46 15.17
CA GLY A 455 -31.03 2.81 13.82
C GLY A 455 -29.72 2.18 13.38
N VAL A 456 -29.05 1.36 14.20
CA VAL A 456 -27.86 0.61 13.77
C VAL A 456 -28.26 -0.45 12.74
N ILE A 457 -27.42 -0.62 11.72
CA ILE A 457 -27.60 -1.63 10.67
C ILE A 457 -26.39 -2.56 10.66
N ARG A 458 -26.58 -3.83 10.98
CA ARG A 458 -25.57 -4.87 10.70
C ARG A 458 -25.76 -5.39 9.29
N ILE A 459 -24.68 -5.45 8.53
CA ILE A 459 -24.65 -5.94 7.15
C ILE A 459 -23.72 -7.15 7.09
N ASN A 460 -24.18 -8.25 6.50
CA ASN A 460 -23.39 -9.41 6.15
C ASN A 460 -23.56 -9.68 4.66
N GLN A 461 -22.47 -9.69 3.89
CA GLN A 461 -22.48 -9.99 2.47
C GLN A 461 -21.65 -11.23 2.19
N ILE A 462 -22.21 -12.14 1.40
CA ILE A 462 -21.52 -13.31 0.87
C ILE A 462 -21.59 -13.25 -0.65
N ILE A 463 -20.44 -13.13 -1.30
CA ILE A 463 -20.30 -13.26 -2.75
C ILE A 463 -19.76 -14.64 -3.06
N GLU A 464 -20.35 -15.31 -4.05
CA GLU A 464 -19.88 -16.59 -4.56
C GLU A 464 -19.78 -16.51 -6.08
N VAL A 465 -18.56 -16.61 -6.60
CA VAL A 465 -18.24 -16.67 -8.03
C VAL A 465 -18.00 -18.12 -8.38
N LYS A 466 -18.94 -18.73 -9.11
CA LYS A 466 -18.94 -20.19 -9.35
C LYS A 466 -18.00 -20.62 -10.46
N ASP A 467 -17.83 -19.76 -11.46
CA ASP A 467 -16.97 -20.02 -12.61
C ASP A 467 -15.53 -19.61 -12.30
N SER A 468 -14.65 -20.60 -12.15
CA SER A 468 -13.23 -20.38 -11.88
C SER A 468 -12.45 -19.79 -13.06
N THR A 469 -13.06 -19.69 -14.24
CA THR A 469 -12.45 -19.09 -15.44
C THR A 469 -12.63 -17.57 -15.51
N VAL A 470 -13.51 -17.00 -14.68
CA VAL A 470 -13.70 -15.56 -14.55
C VAL A 470 -12.40 -14.92 -14.01
N SER A 471 -12.13 -13.67 -14.38
CA SER A 471 -10.93 -12.96 -13.91
C SER A 471 -10.94 -12.77 -12.38
N GLU A 472 -9.77 -12.41 -11.84
CA GLU A 472 -9.66 -11.89 -10.48
C GLU A 472 -10.59 -10.68 -10.23
N ILE A 473 -10.98 -10.49 -8.97
CA ILE A 473 -11.85 -9.42 -8.50
C ILE A 473 -10.98 -8.27 -7.95
N PRO A 474 -11.04 -7.06 -8.51
CA PRO A 474 -10.17 -5.96 -8.07
C PRO A 474 -10.41 -5.50 -6.63
N ARG A 475 -11.68 -5.45 -6.22
CA ARG A 475 -12.15 -5.05 -4.90
C ARG A 475 -13.42 -5.83 -4.57
N PHE A 476 -13.70 -6.06 -3.28
CA PHE A 476 -15.02 -6.48 -2.84
C PHE A 476 -15.37 -5.70 -1.57
N GLY A 477 -16.45 -4.93 -1.61
CA GLY A 477 -16.82 -4.01 -0.54
C GLY A 477 -18.14 -3.31 -0.78
N LEU A 478 -18.41 -2.28 0.02
CA LEU A 478 -19.53 -1.37 -0.13
C LEU A 478 -19.03 0.02 -0.53
N LYS A 479 -19.81 0.72 -1.35
CA LYS A 479 -19.65 2.14 -1.64
C LYS A 479 -20.85 2.92 -1.13
N LEU A 480 -20.60 3.91 -0.28
CA LEU A 480 -21.58 4.86 0.21
C LEU A 480 -21.27 6.22 -0.43
N SER A 481 -22.29 6.90 -0.96
CA SER A 481 -22.18 8.30 -1.38
C SER A 481 -22.97 9.17 -0.40
N MET A 482 -22.33 10.19 0.16
CA MET A 482 -22.85 11.07 1.22
C MET A 482 -22.66 12.54 0.83
N SER A 483 -23.20 13.45 1.66
CA SER A 483 -22.94 14.89 1.51
C SER A 483 -21.48 15.25 1.77
N GLY A 484 -20.96 16.25 1.04
CA GLY A 484 -19.60 16.75 1.24
C GLY A 484 -19.42 17.45 2.59
N GLU A 485 -20.51 17.77 3.29
CA GLU A 485 -20.51 18.24 4.67
C GLU A 485 -19.91 17.25 5.67
N PHE A 486 -19.90 15.93 5.36
CA PHE A 486 -19.25 14.91 6.19
C PHE A 486 -17.73 14.92 5.95
N ASP A 487 -17.08 16.03 6.25
CA ASP A 487 -15.70 16.32 5.87
C ASP A 487 -14.63 15.90 6.90
N GLN A 488 -15.04 15.39 8.06
CA GLN A 488 -14.13 14.87 9.08
C GLN A 488 -14.15 13.35 9.12
N VAL A 489 -12.98 12.72 9.22
CA VAL A 489 -12.84 11.27 9.40
C VAL A 489 -12.01 10.94 10.64
N SER A 490 -12.41 9.89 11.35
CA SER A 490 -11.63 9.27 12.43
C SER A 490 -11.66 7.77 12.28
N TRP A 491 -10.56 7.07 12.57
CA TRP A 491 -10.52 5.62 12.50
C TRP A 491 -9.61 4.99 13.54
N PHE A 492 -9.91 3.75 13.89
CA PHE A 492 -9.03 2.85 14.64
C PHE A 492 -8.63 1.70 13.72
N GLY A 493 -7.39 1.72 13.25
CA GLY A 493 -6.86 0.82 12.23
C GLY A 493 -5.43 1.22 11.88
N ARG A 494 -4.89 0.77 10.74
CA ARG A 494 -3.55 1.20 10.30
C ARG A 494 -3.55 2.64 9.80
N GLY A 495 -2.46 3.36 10.06
CA GLY A 495 -2.27 4.74 9.62
C GLY A 495 -0.95 5.36 10.12
N PRO A 496 -0.80 6.69 9.98
CA PRO A 496 -1.79 7.63 9.41
C PRO A 496 -1.84 7.63 7.87
N HIS A 497 -0.78 7.20 7.18
CA HIS A 497 -0.72 7.17 5.72
C HIS A 497 -1.55 6.02 5.12
N GLU A 498 -1.70 6.04 3.80
CA GLU A 498 -2.32 4.94 3.06
C GLU A 498 -1.51 3.63 3.17
N SER A 499 -2.22 2.51 3.09
CA SER A 499 -1.68 1.16 3.19
C SER A 499 -2.53 0.22 2.34
N TYR A 500 -1.93 -0.85 1.83
CA TYR A 500 -2.57 -1.84 0.95
C TYR A 500 -2.25 -3.26 1.42
N TRP A 501 -2.93 -4.26 0.85
CA TRP A 501 -2.82 -5.65 1.32
C TRP A 501 -1.36 -6.14 1.34
N ASP A 502 -0.58 -5.74 0.35
CA ASP A 502 0.84 -6.04 0.14
C ASP A 502 1.80 -4.90 0.55
N ARG A 503 1.29 -3.80 1.13
CA ARG A 503 2.09 -2.64 1.56
C ARG A 503 1.50 -1.98 2.81
N LYS A 504 1.78 -2.53 4.00
CA LYS A 504 1.16 -2.05 5.25
C LYS A 504 2.02 -2.16 6.51
N THR A 505 3.24 -2.69 6.42
CA THR A 505 4.10 -2.91 7.60
C THR A 505 4.48 -1.60 8.29
N SER A 506 4.58 -0.51 7.53
CA SER A 506 4.89 0.83 8.02
C SER A 506 3.74 1.57 8.69
N ALA A 507 2.51 1.07 8.55
CA ALA A 507 1.32 1.70 9.09
C ALA A 507 0.93 1.03 10.42
N ALA A 508 1.08 1.75 11.53
CA ALA A 508 0.78 1.23 12.87
C ALA A 508 -0.73 1.22 13.13
N ILE A 509 -1.22 0.22 13.87
CA ILE A 509 -2.59 0.25 14.39
C ILE A 509 -2.67 1.31 15.49
N GLY A 510 -3.61 2.24 15.34
CA GLY A 510 -3.80 3.36 16.24
C GLY A 510 -5.09 4.10 15.97
N HIS A 511 -5.35 5.12 16.77
CA HIS A 511 -6.47 6.04 16.55
C HIS A 511 -5.95 7.26 15.80
N TYR A 512 -6.54 7.53 14.65
CA TYR A 512 -6.17 8.63 13.76
C TYR A 512 -7.42 9.44 13.39
N SER A 513 -7.22 10.70 13.02
CA SER A 513 -8.28 11.61 12.60
C SER A 513 -7.70 12.70 11.70
N GLY A 514 -8.52 13.26 10.82
CA GLY A 514 -8.18 14.37 9.94
C GLY A 514 -9.36 14.73 9.05
N SER A 515 -9.15 15.67 8.12
CA SER A 515 -10.15 15.93 7.09
C SER A 515 -10.20 14.79 6.07
N VAL A 516 -11.35 14.60 5.42
CA VAL A 516 -11.52 13.66 4.30
C VAL A 516 -10.59 14.03 3.14
N TRP A 517 -10.45 15.32 2.83
CA TRP A 517 -9.59 15.81 1.76
C TRP A 517 -8.15 15.35 1.91
N GLU A 518 -7.59 15.48 3.12
CA GLU A 518 -6.21 15.07 3.43
C GLU A 518 -5.98 13.55 3.38
N GLN A 519 -7.03 12.74 3.18
CA GLN A 519 -6.87 11.29 3.01
C GLN A 519 -6.54 10.88 1.58
N SER A 520 -6.62 11.79 0.60
CA SER A 520 -6.25 11.53 -0.79
C SER A 520 -4.83 12.02 -1.06
N PHE A 521 -3.98 11.18 -1.67
CA PHE A 521 -2.64 11.58 -2.08
C PHE A 521 -2.63 11.95 -3.58
N PRO A 522 -2.10 13.14 -3.96
CA PRO A 522 -2.14 13.60 -5.34
C PRO A 522 -0.94 13.06 -6.15
N TYR A 523 -1.01 11.78 -6.53
CA TYR A 523 -0.05 11.20 -7.49
C TYR A 523 -0.03 12.00 -8.81
N VAL A 524 1.12 12.01 -9.50
CA VAL A 524 1.32 12.73 -10.78
C VAL A 524 0.14 12.49 -11.74
N ARG A 525 -0.20 11.22 -11.98
CA ARG A 525 -1.44 10.80 -12.64
C ARG A 525 -2.49 10.43 -11.58
N PRO A 526 -3.75 10.89 -11.68
CA PRO A 526 -4.82 10.44 -10.80
C PRO A 526 -5.02 8.91 -10.87
N GLN A 527 -5.18 8.28 -9.70
CA GLN A 527 -5.38 6.83 -9.53
C GLN A 527 -5.86 6.50 -8.11
N GLU A 528 -6.15 5.23 -7.82
CA GLU A 528 -6.48 4.75 -6.47
C GLU A 528 -5.46 5.24 -5.40
N THR A 529 -5.98 5.77 -4.30
CA THR A 529 -5.21 6.35 -3.18
C THR A 529 -6.02 6.31 -1.89
N GLY A 530 -5.37 6.49 -0.73
CA GLY A 530 -6.02 6.81 0.53
C GLY A 530 -6.52 5.60 1.34
N ASN A 531 -6.41 4.39 0.80
CA ASN A 531 -6.82 3.16 1.47
C ASN A 531 -6.14 2.99 2.84
N LYS A 532 -6.91 2.61 3.85
CA LYS A 532 -6.42 2.17 5.17
C LYS A 532 -6.75 0.69 5.34
N THR A 533 -5.85 -0.06 5.94
CA THR A 533 -6.02 -1.51 6.15
C THR A 533 -6.22 -1.87 7.61
N ASP A 534 -6.77 -3.06 7.85
CA ASP A 534 -7.00 -3.64 9.18
C ASP A 534 -7.78 -2.68 10.10
N ILE A 535 -8.82 -2.03 9.56
CA ILE A 535 -9.67 -1.06 10.26
C ILE A 535 -10.67 -1.80 11.15
N TYR A 536 -10.65 -1.53 12.45
CA TYR A 536 -11.68 -1.99 13.39
C TYR A 536 -12.94 -1.13 13.31
N TRP A 537 -12.76 0.19 13.19
CA TRP A 537 -13.86 1.11 12.89
C TRP A 537 -13.33 2.39 12.21
N MET A 538 -14.16 3.00 11.37
CA MET A 538 -13.97 4.31 10.77
C MET A 538 -15.28 5.09 10.86
N ALA A 539 -15.19 6.39 11.11
CA ALA A 539 -16.33 7.27 11.32
C ALA A 539 -16.15 8.56 10.53
N VAL A 540 -17.18 8.95 9.78
CA VAL A 540 -17.26 10.24 9.10
C VAL A 540 -18.29 11.14 9.78
N SER A 541 -18.05 12.44 9.85
CA SER A 541 -18.94 13.38 10.53
C SER A 541 -18.92 14.76 9.91
N ASN A 542 -20.03 15.50 10.08
CA ASN A 542 -20.16 16.92 9.77
C ASN A 542 -20.06 17.82 11.03
N GLY A 543 -19.43 17.32 12.09
CA GLY A 543 -19.32 17.99 13.40
C GLY A 543 -20.55 17.90 14.29
N SER A 544 -21.74 17.64 13.73
CA SER A 544 -22.99 17.49 14.50
C SER A 544 -23.52 16.06 14.50
N ASN A 545 -23.54 15.44 13.32
CA ASN A 545 -23.98 14.07 13.06
C ASN A 545 -22.87 13.31 12.35
N GLY A 546 -22.92 11.98 12.43
CA GLY A 546 -21.95 11.13 11.77
C GLY A 546 -22.42 9.70 11.60
N LEU A 547 -21.65 8.95 10.82
CA LEU A 547 -21.84 7.53 10.61
C LEU A 547 -20.53 6.79 10.86
N MET A 548 -20.58 5.73 11.67
CA MET A 548 -19.44 4.84 11.92
C MET A 548 -19.68 3.50 11.24
N ALA A 549 -18.70 3.04 10.45
CA ALA A 549 -18.58 1.67 10.03
C ALA A 549 -17.67 0.93 11.02
N LYS A 550 -18.17 -0.15 11.60
CA LYS A 550 -17.42 -1.03 12.49
C LYS A 550 -17.27 -2.40 11.83
N GLY A 551 -16.03 -2.88 11.73
CA GLY A 551 -15.70 -4.20 11.22
C GLY A 551 -16.10 -5.33 12.17
N LEU A 552 -16.41 -6.49 11.60
CA LEU A 552 -16.68 -7.73 12.33
C LEU A 552 -15.79 -8.86 11.76
N PRO A 553 -14.46 -8.89 12.05
CA PRO A 553 -13.75 -8.08 13.03
C PRO A 553 -13.09 -6.81 12.49
N THR A 554 -12.71 -6.77 11.21
CA THR A 554 -12.01 -5.65 10.56
C THR A 554 -12.46 -5.52 9.11
N PHE A 555 -12.17 -4.38 8.49
CA PHE A 555 -12.35 -4.11 7.06
C PHE A 555 -11.18 -3.23 6.56
N ASP A 556 -11.04 -3.08 5.25
CA ASP A 556 -10.13 -2.12 4.60
C ASP A 556 -10.99 -1.01 3.95
N GLY A 557 -10.46 0.16 3.62
CA GLY A 557 -11.26 1.16 2.91
C GLY A 557 -10.70 2.58 2.89
N SER A 558 -11.40 3.47 2.18
CA SER A 558 -10.98 4.85 1.92
C SER A 558 -12.16 5.82 1.91
N VAL A 559 -11.85 7.12 2.04
CA VAL A 559 -12.82 8.22 1.94
C VAL A 559 -12.31 9.25 0.95
N HIS A 560 -13.20 9.79 0.12
CA HIS A 560 -12.86 10.73 -0.95
C HIS A 560 -13.86 11.88 -1.00
N GLN A 561 -13.37 13.13 -0.97
CA GLN A 561 -14.22 14.32 -1.02
C GLN A 561 -14.62 14.70 -2.46
N TYR A 562 -14.81 13.70 -3.30
CA TYR A 562 -15.14 13.77 -4.72
C TYR A 562 -15.69 12.40 -5.15
N PRO A 563 -16.45 12.31 -6.26
CA PRO A 563 -16.84 11.02 -6.83
C PRO A 563 -15.61 10.17 -7.09
N TYR A 564 -15.55 8.97 -6.52
CA TYR A 564 -14.40 8.08 -6.61
C TYR A 564 -14.01 7.75 -8.06
N GLU A 565 -14.99 7.74 -8.97
CA GLU A 565 -14.79 7.57 -10.41
C GLU A 565 -13.91 8.66 -11.04
N ASP A 566 -13.75 9.82 -10.39
CA ASP A 566 -12.81 10.86 -10.84
C ASP A 566 -11.36 10.34 -10.86
N LEU A 567 -11.01 9.32 -10.09
CA LEU A 567 -9.66 8.71 -10.13
C LEU A 567 -9.47 7.75 -11.30
N ASP A 568 -10.54 7.35 -11.98
CA ASP A 568 -10.49 6.28 -12.96
C ASP A 568 -9.69 6.68 -14.22
N TYR A 569 -9.08 5.68 -14.84
CA TYR A 569 -8.28 5.89 -16.04
C TYR A 569 -9.19 6.14 -17.25
N VAL A 570 -8.91 7.22 -17.99
CA VAL A 570 -9.60 7.55 -19.23
C VAL A 570 -8.59 7.40 -20.39
N PRO A 571 -8.73 6.37 -21.24
CA PRO A 571 -7.80 6.12 -22.34
C PRO A 571 -7.60 7.35 -23.24
N GLY A 572 -6.33 7.68 -23.53
CA GLY A 572 -5.97 8.81 -24.38
C GLY A 572 -6.14 10.19 -23.74
N SER A 573 -6.50 10.25 -22.45
CA SER A 573 -6.55 11.50 -21.70
C SER A 573 -5.19 11.84 -21.08
N GLN A 574 -4.92 13.14 -20.96
CA GLN A 574 -3.76 13.69 -20.25
C GLN A 574 -4.29 14.30 -18.94
N ARG A 575 -4.11 13.60 -17.82
CA ARG A 575 -4.69 13.98 -16.52
C ARG A 575 -3.63 14.07 -15.44
N HIS A 576 -3.76 15.06 -14.57
CA HIS A 576 -2.80 15.38 -13.52
C HIS A 576 -3.48 15.44 -12.14
N GLY A 577 -2.89 14.80 -11.13
CA GLY A 577 -3.44 14.73 -9.77
C GLY A 577 -3.78 16.10 -9.18
N ASN A 578 -2.83 17.04 -9.24
CA ASN A 578 -2.98 18.40 -8.69
C ASN A 578 -3.92 19.30 -9.49
N LEU A 579 -4.26 18.93 -10.72
CA LEU A 579 -5.08 19.76 -11.62
C LEU A 579 -6.52 19.25 -11.71
N ASP A 580 -6.70 17.94 -11.88
CA ASP A 580 -7.99 17.34 -12.22
C ASP A 580 -8.76 16.83 -10.99
N ILE A 581 -8.08 16.57 -9.88
CA ILE A 581 -8.71 16.11 -8.63
C ILE A 581 -8.85 17.29 -7.68
N LYS A 582 -10.11 17.62 -7.35
CA LYS A 582 -10.46 18.75 -6.47
C LYS A 582 -11.56 18.32 -5.52
N SER A 583 -11.56 18.89 -4.32
CA SER A 583 -12.68 18.73 -3.37
C SER A 583 -13.99 19.23 -4.00
N LYS A 584 -15.07 18.47 -3.83
CA LYS A 584 -16.44 18.76 -4.27
C LYS A 584 -17.39 18.63 -3.08
N ASP A 585 -18.65 19.09 -3.22
CA ASP A 585 -19.71 18.78 -2.24
C ASP A 585 -20.17 17.31 -2.37
N HIS A 586 -19.26 16.40 -2.09
CA HIS A 586 -19.44 14.97 -2.23
C HIS A 586 -18.52 14.23 -1.28
N LEU A 587 -19.00 13.13 -0.70
CA LEU A 587 -18.18 12.15 -0.02
C LEU A 587 -18.50 10.78 -0.60
N ASP A 588 -17.50 10.11 -1.18
CA ASP A 588 -17.55 8.66 -1.39
C ASP A 588 -16.75 7.96 -0.29
N TRP A 589 -17.40 7.00 0.37
CA TRP A 589 -16.80 6.14 1.38
C TRP A 589 -16.84 4.70 0.91
N LEU A 590 -15.65 4.11 0.76
CA LEU A 590 -15.43 2.72 0.39
C LEU A 590 -15.14 1.91 1.66
N ILE A 591 -15.88 0.82 1.86
CA ILE A 591 -15.80 -0.07 3.02
C ILE A 591 -15.65 -1.50 2.50
N ASP A 592 -14.42 -1.98 2.46
CA ASP A 592 -14.01 -3.17 1.74
C ASP A 592 -13.81 -4.37 2.66
N TYR A 593 -14.26 -5.54 2.21
CA TYR A 593 -13.70 -6.80 2.69
C TYR A 593 -12.19 -6.80 2.45
N LYS A 594 -11.83 -6.60 1.18
CA LYS A 594 -10.46 -6.44 0.68
C LYS A 594 -10.45 -5.76 -0.69
N GLN A 595 -9.32 -5.15 -0.97
CA GLN A 595 -8.88 -4.70 -2.28
C GLN A 595 -7.60 -5.48 -2.62
N MET A 596 -7.39 -5.87 -3.89
CA MET A 596 -6.14 -6.53 -4.28
C MET A 596 -4.93 -5.62 -3.99
N GLY A 597 -3.73 -6.21 -3.84
CA GLY A 597 -2.51 -5.44 -3.60
C GLY A 597 -2.15 -4.45 -4.72
N VAL A 598 -1.20 -3.56 -4.46
CA VAL A 598 -0.74 -2.55 -5.45
C VAL A 598 0.29 -3.10 -6.43
N GLY A 599 0.97 -4.20 -6.10
CA GLY A 599 2.05 -4.76 -6.92
C GLY A 599 3.27 -3.85 -7.00
N GLY A 600 4.12 -4.08 -8.00
CA GLY A 600 5.31 -3.25 -8.21
C GLY A 600 6.60 -4.00 -8.48
N ASP A 601 6.57 -5.32 -8.73
CA ASP A 601 7.77 -6.02 -9.24
C ASP A 601 8.28 -5.33 -10.51
N ASN A 602 7.36 -5.01 -11.43
CA ASN A 602 7.53 -4.02 -12.49
C ASN A 602 6.17 -3.39 -12.85
N SER A 603 6.17 -2.41 -13.76
CA SER A 603 4.96 -1.72 -14.22
C SER A 603 4.63 -1.97 -15.70
N TRP A 604 5.03 -3.12 -16.26
CA TRP A 604 4.83 -3.47 -17.69
C TRP A 604 4.45 -4.93 -17.91
N GLY A 605 3.83 -5.57 -16.92
CA GLY A 605 3.28 -6.92 -17.07
C GLY A 605 3.10 -7.67 -15.77
N ALA A 606 3.94 -7.39 -14.77
CA ALA A 606 3.84 -8.05 -13.47
C ALA A 606 2.49 -7.78 -12.80
N ARG A 607 1.94 -8.84 -12.21
CA ARG A 607 0.70 -8.79 -11.45
C ARG A 607 1.01 -8.81 -9.98
N THR A 608 0.04 -8.39 -9.18
CA THR A 608 0.06 -8.64 -7.74
C THR A 608 0.25 -10.13 -7.46
N HIS A 609 1.09 -10.47 -6.48
CA HIS A 609 1.33 -11.86 -6.12
C HIS A 609 0.02 -12.54 -5.68
N ASN A 610 -0.11 -13.83 -5.97
CA ASN A 610 -1.36 -14.60 -5.77
C ASN A 610 -1.95 -14.46 -4.36
N LYS A 611 -1.11 -14.37 -3.32
CA LYS A 611 -1.56 -14.22 -1.91
C LYS A 611 -2.20 -12.86 -1.59
N TYR A 612 -2.12 -11.90 -2.51
CA TYR A 612 -2.70 -10.55 -2.42
C TYR A 612 -3.76 -10.30 -3.52
N THR A 613 -4.30 -11.36 -4.11
CA THR A 613 -5.27 -11.32 -5.21
C THR A 613 -6.57 -12.02 -4.78
N LEU A 614 -7.71 -11.43 -5.15
CA LEU A 614 -9.03 -12.04 -4.93
C LEU A 614 -9.41 -12.86 -6.17
N PHE A 615 -9.06 -14.13 -6.21
CA PHE A 615 -9.50 -15.04 -7.28
C PHE A 615 -11.00 -15.36 -7.17
N PRO A 616 -11.66 -15.81 -8.27
CA PRO A 616 -13.02 -16.34 -8.20
C PRO A 616 -13.17 -17.36 -7.07
N GLY A 617 -14.22 -17.19 -6.26
CA GLY A 617 -14.46 -18.02 -5.10
C GLY A 617 -15.55 -17.44 -4.22
N LYS A 618 -15.54 -17.85 -2.94
CA LYS A 618 -16.51 -17.43 -1.95
C LYS A 618 -15.86 -16.51 -0.91
N TYR A 619 -16.39 -15.30 -0.77
CA TYR A 619 -15.94 -14.33 0.23
C TYR A 619 -17.11 -13.87 1.10
N GLU A 620 -16.84 -13.69 2.39
CA GLU A 620 -17.81 -13.22 3.38
C GLU A 620 -17.29 -11.98 4.09
N PHE A 621 -18.16 -10.99 4.22
CA PHE A 621 -17.87 -9.67 4.75
C PHE A 621 -18.95 -9.25 5.72
N SER A 622 -18.59 -8.68 6.87
CA SER A 622 -19.56 -8.21 7.86
C SER A 622 -19.15 -6.92 8.53
N ILE A 623 -20.09 -5.97 8.61
CA ILE A 623 -19.91 -4.67 9.28
C ILE A 623 -21.17 -4.25 10.04
N MET A 624 -21.03 -3.22 10.87
CA MET A 624 -22.16 -2.45 11.40
C MET A 624 -22.02 -0.98 11.03
N LEU A 625 -23.10 -0.40 10.51
CA LEU A 625 -23.27 1.03 10.33
C LEU A 625 -23.99 1.59 11.56
N ILE A 626 -23.31 2.49 12.28
CA ILE A 626 -23.73 3.03 13.57
C ILE A 626 -23.88 4.55 13.43
N PRO A 627 -25.11 5.09 13.44
CA PRO A 627 -25.32 6.53 13.40
C PRO A 627 -24.94 7.14 14.77
N PHE A 628 -24.43 8.36 14.76
CA PHE A 628 -24.06 9.06 15.99
C PHE A 628 -24.23 10.57 15.89
N ASP A 629 -24.30 11.22 17.04
CA ASP A 629 -24.25 12.66 17.22
C ASP A 629 -23.00 13.11 17.99
N ASN A 630 -22.80 14.42 18.11
CA ASN A 630 -21.68 15.02 18.82
C ASN A 630 -21.64 14.74 20.34
N LYS A 631 -22.69 14.16 20.94
CA LYS A 631 -22.71 13.75 22.35
C LYS A 631 -22.18 12.35 22.54
N ASN A 632 -22.10 11.55 21.48
CA ASN A 632 -21.62 10.18 21.57
C ASN A 632 -20.09 10.11 21.65
N ASN A 633 -19.59 9.12 22.40
CA ASN A 633 -18.16 8.80 22.43
C ASN A 633 -17.87 7.66 21.44
N LEU A 634 -17.10 7.93 20.38
CA LEU A 634 -16.77 6.94 19.34
C LEU A 634 -16.13 5.67 19.92
N SER A 635 -15.27 5.77 20.94
CA SER A 635 -14.66 4.60 21.58
C SER A 635 -15.71 3.72 22.25
N GLN A 636 -16.73 4.30 22.90
CA GLN A 636 -17.84 3.53 23.47
C GLN A 636 -18.74 2.92 22.40
N LEU A 637 -19.08 3.69 21.36
CA LEU A 637 -19.88 3.20 20.22
C LEU A 637 -19.21 2.03 19.51
N SER A 638 -17.88 2.08 19.33
CA SER A 638 -17.11 0.97 18.76
C SER A 638 -17.24 -0.33 19.56
N LYS A 639 -17.72 -0.29 20.80
CA LYS A 639 -17.94 -1.48 21.64
C LYS A 639 -19.34 -2.06 21.53
N LEU A 640 -20.26 -1.41 20.80
CA LEU A 640 -21.61 -1.91 20.55
C LEU A 640 -21.58 -3.31 19.92
N LYS A 641 -22.44 -4.18 20.42
CA LYS A 641 -22.62 -5.56 19.97
C LYS A 641 -24.07 -5.94 20.26
N PHE A 642 -24.69 -6.68 19.36
CA PHE A 642 -26.03 -7.23 19.53
C PHE A 642 -25.98 -8.75 19.58
N GLU A 643 -26.94 -9.36 20.27
CA GLU A 643 -27.10 -10.81 20.36
C GLU A 643 -27.40 -11.47 19.01
#